data_AF-A0A3Q8IE91-F1
#
_entry.id   AF-A0A3Q8IE91-F1
#
_cell.length_a   1.000
_cell.length_b   1.000
_cell.length_c   1.000
_cell.angle_alpha   90.00
_cell.angle_beta   90.00
_cell.angle_gamma   90.00
#
_symmetry.space_group_name_H-M   'P 1'
#
loop_
_entity.id
_entity.type
_entity.pdbx_description
1 polymer ?
#
loop_
_entity_poly.entity_id
_entity_poly.type
_entity_poly.pdbx_seq_one_letter_code
_entity_poly.pdbx_strand_id
1 'polypeptide(L)'
;MSSSSEKEAKKQEELRLAGSDSEGARAAVKAQRELKKKRDAMRKLEKRLKGIKDDAAKKVEYDAAKAVVDEVAAEVNAIERKLAELTGKALESAAAPEPAPAASPSSPISLTSATVTATGKEAAKESQMRFVGQSGDEARSAVKTQRELKKKRDALRKVQKKMRSCGSDAEAAAAMEQEAALLAEIGHLEALSGASSAPSTAHVAAAPSASTPATAAASPTALVTVATNKSSGAKAVISGEPAKEITAEERAASAKRLHDLVQGAMDANRLKCLHVLPRDAVVHPRIAEVAVLMEQMILVGGSARALALISAFRELSRATTVLAVPSLNEVDTTAFEKLIQINFDFVRRKREASAGMRHVKDVLVRRFVALRDEVIHPKPSMVDLIKDLGGPREVTLKILDVIEAELKMSFKSIVEDRSLPYVSSSDTILVFGRSSLVEYILLSRSRDPQCKPKRVIVIDSAPLFEGRQLAEKLSSAGIGVTYGLITACCTLMPKCTRVFMGASAVLQNGDMFGRCGMALVAACAKLFRKPVLCFSESYKFVPEVWVGNLAQNTKLADMRPAAEVHGSDTGTHSPLVYHTPPTLSPPQLRASGGWGTPARGADFLARSGGGGAVPFSSSASGYLYDLTPASYVDMIICEMGCLHTSAIVAAIKDREGRDTSQLVNLVRG
;
A
#
# COMPACT_ATOMS: atom_id res chain seq x y z
N MET A 1 -40.43 -13.01 15.18
CA MET A 1 -39.34 -13.14 14.17
C MET A 1 -39.64 -12.48 12.82
N SER A 2 -40.90 -12.12 12.50
CA SER A 2 -41.29 -11.49 11.22
C SER A 2 -40.49 -10.25 10.80
N SER A 3 -40.11 -9.38 11.75
CA SER A 3 -39.53 -8.06 11.45
C SER A 3 -38.09 -8.05 10.92
N SER A 4 -37.53 -9.20 10.51
CA SER A 4 -36.28 -9.31 9.75
C SER A 4 -36.55 -9.65 8.28
N SER A 5 -37.34 -10.69 8.01
CA SER A 5 -37.71 -11.08 6.64
C SER A 5 -38.48 -9.98 5.91
N GLU A 6 -39.37 -9.25 6.59
CA GLU A 6 -40.03 -8.07 6.02
C GLU A 6 -39.06 -6.97 5.59
N LYS A 7 -37.91 -6.83 6.27
CA LYS A 7 -36.89 -5.82 5.95
C LYS A 7 -36.01 -6.27 4.79
N GLU A 8 -35.71 -7.57 4.70
CA GLU A 8 -34.96 -8.13 3.58
C GLU A 8 -35.80 -8.15 2.30
N ALA A 9 -37.09 -8.49 2.39
CA ALA A 9 -38.03 -8.36 1.28
C ALA A 9 -38.11 -6.92 0.76
N LYS A 10 -38.38 -5.93 1.64
CA LYS A 10 -38.45 -4.50 1.26
C LYS A 10 -37.13 -3.96 0.71
N LYS A 11 -35.98 -4.49 1.16
CA LYS A 11 -34.65 -4.16 0.63
C LYS A 11 -34.38 -4.77 -0.75
N GLN A 12 -34.89 -5.98 -1.02
CA GLN A 12 -34.85 -6.60 -2.35
C GLN A 12 -35.79 -5.88 -3.33
N GLU A 13 -36.94 -5.41 -2.86
CA GLU A 13 -37.88 -4.57 -3.61
C GLU A 13 -37.29 -3.19 -3.94
N GLU A 14 -36.65 -2.52 -2.98
CA GLU A 14 -35.85 -1.30 -3.16
C GLU A 14 -34.75 -1.49 -4.22
N LEU A 15 -34.05 -2.63 -4.20
CA LEU A 15 -33.04 -2.98 -5.22
C LEU A 15 -33.64 -3.26 -6.60
N ARG A 16 -34.88 -3.75 -6.70
CA ARG A 16 -35.57 -3.98 -7.99
C ARG A 16 -36.07 -2.66 -8.60
N LEU A 17 -36.65 -1.76 -7.81
CA LEU A 17 -37.01 -0.41 -8.29
C LEU A 17 -35.77 0.43 -8.66
N ALA A 18 -34.65 0.25 -7.96
CA ALA A 18 -33.40 0.95 -8.31
C ALA A 18 -32.78 0.47 -9.65
N GLY A 19 -33.28 -0.62 -10.24
CA GLY A 19 -32.82 -1.18 -11.51
C GLY A 19 -33.73 -0.93 -12.71
N SER A 20 -34.82 -0.16 -12.56
CA SER A 20 -35.72 0.20 -13.67
C SER A 20 -35.72 1.70 -13.95
N ASP A 21 -35.69 2.06 -15.23
CA ASP A 21 -35.50 3.45 -15.66
C ASP A 21 -36.78 4.31 -15.71
N SER A 22 -37.92 3.78 -15.28
CA SER A 22 -39.19 4.52 -15.32
C SER A 22 -39.21 5.69 -14.34
N GLU A 23 -39.87 6.79 -14.74
CA GLU A 23 -39.97 7.99 -13.90
C GLU A 23 -40.68 7.72 -12.57
N GLY A 24 -41.64 6.80 -12.55
CA GLY A 24 -42.30 6.32 -11.34
C GLY A 24 -41.35 5.65 -10.34
N ALA A 25 -40.42 4.80 -10.82
CA ALA A 25 -39.41 4.18 -9.97
C ALA A 25 -38.43 5.23 -9.40
N ARG A 26 -37.98 6.17 -10.23
CA ARG A 26 -37.12 7.29 -9.81
C ARG A 26 -37.80 8.19 -8.78
N ALA A 27 -39.10 8.46 -8.94
CA ALA A 27 -39.91 9.20 -7.97
C ALA A 27 -40.10 8.44 -6.65
N ALA A 28 -40.37 7.13 -6.70
CA ALA A 28 -40.50 6.28 -5.52
C ALA A 28 -39.20 6.25 -4.70
N VAL A 29 -38.04 6.06 -5.34
CA VAL A 29 -36.73 6.08 -4.66
C VAL A 29 -36.43 7.44 -4.02
N LYS A 30 -36.85 8.56 -4.62
CA LYS A 30 -36.76 9.89 -4.00
C LYS A 30 -37.63 9.97 -2.74
N ALA A 31 -38.89 9.54 -2.83
CA ALA A 31 -39.82 9.55 -1.70
C ALA A 31 -39.35 8.62 -0.54
N GLN A 32 -38.76 7.46 -0.82
CA GLN A 32 -38.15 6.59 0.21
C GLN A 32 -37.02 7.29 0.98
N ARG A 33 -36.18 8.09 0.30
CA ARG A 33 -35.09 8.85 0.93
C ARG A 33 -35.61 9.99 1.82
N GLU A 34 -36.65 10.69 1.37
CA GLU A 34 -37.30 11.76 2.14
C GLU A 34 -38.03 11.22 3.38
N LEU A 35 -38.78 10.12 3.21
CA LEU A 35 -39.44 9.37 4.29
C LEU A 35 -38.44 8.94 5.38
N LYS A 36 -37.28 8.38 4.99
CA LYS A 36 -36.22 8.00 5.93
C LYS A 36 -35.70 9.21 6.71
N LYS A 37 -35.40 10.32 6.02
CA LYS A 37 -34.92 11.57 6.63
C LYS A 37 -35.93 12.14 7.63
N LYS A 38 -37.23 12.11 7.32
CA LYS A 38 -38.30 12.57 8.22
C LYS A 38 -38.49 11.64 9.44
N ARG A 39 -38.48 10.32 9.26
CA ARG A 39 -38.52 9.34 10.38
C ARG A 39 -37.33 9.46 11.33
N ASP A 40 -36.11 9.70 10.82
CA ASP A 40 -34.93 9.93 11.67
C ASP A 40 -35.02 11.28 12.43
N ALA A 41 -35.63 12.32 11.83
CA ALA A 41 -35.89 13.59 12.49
C ALA A 41 -36.97 13.48 13.59
N MET A 42 -38.08 12.81 13.29
CA MET A 42 -39.15 12.46 14.25
C MET A 42 -38.57 11.78 15.49
N ARG A 43 -37.77 10.71 15.30
CA ARG A 43 -37.13 9.96 16.38
C ARG A 43 -36.16 10.80 17.22
N LYS A 44 -35.54 11.84 16.64
CA LYS A 44 -34.70 12.81 17.36
C LYS A 44 -35.55 13.77 18.20
N LEU A 45 -36.73 14.16 17.73
CA LEU A 45 -37.68 14.99 18.48
C LEU A 45 -38.37 14.21 19.61
N GLU A 46 -38.83 12.98 19.36
CA GLU A 46 -39.35 12.06 20.39
C GLU A 46 -38.35 11.88 21.55
N LYS A 47 -37.05 11.72 21.23
CA LYS A 47 -35.99 11.60 22.24
C LYS A 47 -35.79 12.89 23.05
N ARG A 48 -36.06 14.07 22.48
CA ARG A 48 -36.08 15.35 23.22
C ARG A 48 -37.33 15.46 24.10
N LEU A 49 -38.50 15.14 23.57
CA LEU A 49 -39.77 15.17 24.31
C LEU A 49 -39.73 14.24 25.54
N LYS A 50 -39.15 13.04 25.39
CA LYS A 50 -38.92 12.11 26.51
C LYS A 50 -37.90 12.61 27.55
N GLY A 51 -37.08 13.62 27.22
CA GLY A 51 -36.15 14.26 28.16
C GLY A 51 -36.70 15.52 28.86
N ILE A 52 -37.84 16.05 28.41
CA ILE A 52 -38.56 17.16 29.07
C ILE A 52 -39.59 16.62 30.08
N LYS A 53 -40.03 15.37 29.87
CA LYS A 53 -41.06 14.70 30.66
C LYS A 53 -40.54 14.26 32.03
N ASP A 54 -40.62 15.17 33.00
CA ASP A 54 -40.89 14.92 34.44
C ASP A 54 -41.00 16.26 35.23
N ASP A 55 -40.53 17.39 34.67
CA ASP A 55 -40.64 18.72 35.30
C ASP A 55 -42.06 19.34 35.17
N ALA A 56 -42.80 19.40 36.28
CA ALA A 56 -44.12 20.05 36.32
C ALA A 56 -44.09 21.54 35.89
N ALA A 57 -42.96 22.23 36.07
CA ALA A 57 -42.76 23.62 35.66
C ALA A 57 -42.61 23.82 34.13
N LYS A 58 -42.35 22.75 33.36
CA LYS A 58 -42.07 22.82 31.91
C LYS A 58 -43.24 22.37 31.03
N LYS A 59 -44.45 22.28 31.57
CA LYS A 59 -45.63 21.79 30.86
C LYS A 59 -45.85 22.49 29.49
N VAL A 60 -45.71 23.81 29.44
CA VAL A 60 -45.86 24.60 28.20
C VAL A 60 -44.79 24.25 27.15
N GLU A 61 -43.55 24.01 27.58
CA GLU A 61 -42.45 23.57 26.70
C GLU A 61 -42.68 22.14 26.20
N TYR A 62 -43.20 21.25 27.05
CA TYR A 62 -43.57 19.88 26.68
C TYR A 62 -44.71 19.85 25.65
N ASP A 63 -45.79 20.62 25.87
CA ASP A 63 -46.95 20.66 24.99
C ASP A 63 -46.58 21.27 23.62
N ALA A 64 -45.73 22.31 23.59
CA ALA A 64 -45.16 22.86 22.35
C ALA A 64 -44.23 21.87 21.63
N ALA A 65 -43.33 21.19 22.35
CA ALA A 65 -42.45 20.18 21.79
C ALA A 65 -43.23 18.96 21.25
N LYS A 66 -44.37 18.63 21.87
CA LYS A 66 -45.28 17.57 21.40
C LYS A 66 -45.97 17.97 20.10
N ALA A 67 -46.47 19.20 19.97
CA ALA A 67 -47.11 19.67 18.75
C ALA A 67 -46.19 19.54 17.52
N VAL A 68 -44.89 19.83 17.67
CA VAL A 68 -43.89 19.66 16.60
C VAL A 68 -43.59 18.18 16.28
N VAL A 69 -43.72 17.26 17.26
CA VAL A 69 -43.66 15.81 17.00
C VAL A 69 -44.90 15.35 16.23
N ASP A 70 -46.09 15.80 16.63
CA ASP A 70 -47.38 15.45 16.01
C ASP A 70 -47.48 15.99 14.56
N GLU A 71 -46.92 17.18 14.28
CA GLU A 71 -46.79 17.75 12.93
C GLU A 71 -45.86 16.91 12.03
N VAL A 72 -44.66 16.58 12.48
CA VAL A 72 -43.72 15.74 11.73
C VAL A 72 -44.27 14.32 11.53
N ALA A 73 -45.10 13.82 12.46
CA ALA A 73 -45.82 12.56 12.28
C ALA A 73 -46.84 12.64 11.13
N ALA A 74 -47.57 13.76 10.99
CA ALA A 74 -48.48 13.99 9.87
C ALA A 74 -47.74 14.04 8.53
N GLU A 75 -46.57 14.69 8.47
CA GLU A 75 -45.71 14.69 7.27
C GLU A 75 -45.25 13.28 6.88
N VAL A 76 -44.77 12.49 7.87
CA VAL A 76 -44.33 11.09 7.65
C VAL A 76 -45.48 10.25 7.07
N ASN A 77 -46.67 10.35 7.66
CA ASN A 77 -47.88 9.67 7.18
C ASN A 77 -48.28 10.11 5.76
N ALA A 78 -48.13 11.40 5.42
CA ALA A 78 -48.42 11.92 4.09
C ALA A 78 -47.42 11.42 3.01
N ILE A 79 -46.13 11.30 3.36
CA ILE A 79 -45.12 10.72 2.46
C ILE A 79 -45.35 9.20 2.32
N GLU A 80 -45.77 8.49 3.38
CA GLU A 80 -46.08 7.06 3.33
C GLU A 80 -47.26 6.74 2.40
N ARG A 81 -48.31 7.58 2.38
CA ARG A 81 -49.41 7.45 1.39
C ARG A 81 -48.94 7.68 -0.04
N LYS A 82 -48.19 8.76 -0.29
CA LYS A 82 -47.60 9.05 -1.60
C LYS A 82 -46.65 7.93 -2.07
N LEU A 83 -45.95 7.28 -1.14
CA LEU A 83 -45.11 6.12 -1.45
C LEU A 83 -45.95 4.96 -1.99
N ALA A 84 -47.03 4.60 -1.29
CA ALA A 84 -47.92 3.51 -1.67
C ALA A 84 -48.54 3.72 -3.06
N GLU A 85 -49.00 4.94 -3.35
CA GLU A 85 -49.52 5.33 -4.68
C GLU A 85 -48.47 5.19 -5.78
N LEU A 86 -47.22 5.61 -5.55
CA LEU A 86 -46.14 5.50 -6.52
C LEU A 86 -45.71 4.04 -6.74
N THR A 87 -45.67 3.22 -5.68
CA THR A 87 -45.36 1.78 -5.82
C THR A 87 -46.47 1.00 -6.53
N GLY A 88 -47.74 1.35 -6.31
CA GLY A 88 -48.87 0.74 -7.02
C GLY A 88 -48.79 1.00 -8.53
N LYS A 89 -48.63 2.27 -8.92
CA LYS A 89 -48.48 2.68 -10.33
C LYS A 89 -47.24 2.06 -10.99
N ALA A 90 -46.15 1.87 -10.25
CA ALA A 90 -44.96 1.18 -10.76
C ALA A 90 -45.23 -0.31 -11.05
N LEU A 91 -45.99 -1.01 -10.19
CA LEU A 91 -46.39 -2.41 -10.39
C LEU A 91 -47.34 -2.57 -11.58
N GLU A 92 -48.29 -1.66 -11.78
CA GLU A 92 -49.17 -1.66 -12.96
C GLU A 92 -48.38 -1.45 -14.25
N SER A 93 -47.39 -0.53 -14.26
CA SER A 93 -46.54 -0.29 -15.43
C SER A 93 -45.63 -1.46 -15.82
N ALA A 94 -45.44 -2.44 -14.94
CA ALA A 94 -44.59 -3.61 -15.18
C ALA A 94 -45.35 -4.84 -15.73
N ALA A 95 -46.67 -4.73 -15.96
CA ALA A 95 -47.53 -5.85 -16.34
C ALA A 95 -47.91 -5.91 -17.83
N ALA A 96 -47.41 -4.98 -18.67
CA ALA A 96 -47.69 -4.95 -20.10
C ALA A 96 -46.67 -5.81 -20.91
N PRO A 97 -47.12 -6.65 -21.87
CA PRO A 97 -46.22 -7.45 -22.70
C PRO A 97 -45.79 -6.72 -23.98
N GLU A 98 -44.49 -6.72 -24.29
CA GLU A 98 -43.94 -6.24 -25.58
C GLU A 98 -43.37 -7.39 -26.45
N PRO A 99 -43.30 -7.21 -27.79
CA PRO A 99 -43.07 -8.31 -28.74
C PRO A 99 -41.59 -8.58 -29.09
N ALA A 100 -41.33 -9.77 -29.65
CA ALA A 100 -40.00 -10.23 -30.07
C ALA A 100 -39.76 -10.13 -31.60
N PRO A 101 -38.53 -9.86 -32.07
CA PRO A 101 -38.19 -9.85 -33.50
C PRO A 101 -37.24 -10.97 -33.97
N ALA A 102 -37.66 -11.67 -35.04
CA ALA A 102 -36.85 -12.32 -36.10
C ALA A 102 -35.84 -13.45 -35.77
N ALA A 103 -35.42 -14.20 -36.81
CA ALA A 103 -34.74 -15.50 -36.68
C ALA A 103 -33.57 -15.72 -37.65
N SER A 104 -32.52 -16.42 -37.16
CA SER A 104 -31.79 -17.55 -37.78
C SER A 104 -31.08 -17.34 -39.15
N PRO A 105 -30.34 -18.31 -39.77
CA PRO A 105 -30.08 -19.74 -39.49
C PRO A 105 -28.68 -19.99 -38.86
N SER A 106 -28.16 -21.20 -38.58
CA SER A 106 -28.44 -22.59 -39.00
C SER A 106 -28.10 -23.63 -37.89
N SER A 107 -28.21 -24.95 -38.16
CA SER A 107 -28.19 -26.06 -37.17
C SER A 107 -27.70 -27.39 -37.83
N PRO A 108 -27.81 -28.63 -37.26
CA PRO A 108 -28.21 -29.11 -35.90
C PRO A 108 -27.33 -30.30 -35.36
N ILE A 109 -27.92 -31.10 -34.42
CA ILE A 109 -27.48 -32.40 -33.84
C ILE A 109 -26.49 -32.24 -32.67
N SER A 110 -26.54 -32.99 -31.55
CA SER A 110 -27.37 -34.15 -31.10
C SER A 110 -28.38 -33.73 -29.98
N LEU A 111 -29.23 -34.52 -29.28
CA LEU A 111 -29.40 -35.95 -28.90
C LEU A 111 -28.36 -36.47 -27.86
N THR A 112 -28.66 -37.25 -26.82
CA THR A 112 -29.90 -37.84 -26.21
C THR A 112 -30.01 -37.39 -24.71
N SER A 113 -30.99 -37.72 -23.85
CA SER A 113 -31.97 -38.83 -23.75
C SER A 113 -33.26 -38.42 -22.98
N ALA A 114 -34.15 -39.38 -22.68
CA ALA A 114 -35.58 -39.13 -22.42
C ALA A 114 -36.06 -39.22 -20.94
N THR A 115 -37.33 -38.83 -20.78
CA THR A 115 -38.29 -38.89 -19.64
C THR A 115 -38.34 -40.26 -18.90
N VAL A 116 -38.94 -40.38 -17.70
CA VAL A 116 -40.40 -40.66 -17.53
C VAL A 116 -40.89 -40.57 -16.05
N THR A 117 -42.05 -39.90 -15.85
CA THR A 117 -43.00 -39.93 -14.69
C THR A 117 -42.57 -39.51 -13.27
N ALA A 118 -43.58 -39.28 -12.41
CA ALA A 118 -43.48 -38.73 -11.07
C ALA A 118 -44.45 -39.39 -10.07
N THR A 119 -44.11 -39.30 -8.78
CA THR A 119 -45.06 -39.23 -7.65
C THR A 119 -44.52 -38.18 -6.67
N GLY A 120 -45.38 -37.55 -5.87
CA GLY A 120 -44.99 -36.38 -5.07
C GLY A 120 -45.39 -36.44 -3.60
N LYS A 121 -44.54 -35.88 -2.73
CA LYS A 121 -44.92 -35.22 -1.47
C LYS A 121 -43.78 -34.36 -0.91
N GLU A 122 -44.19 -33.22 -0.33
CA GLU A 122 -43.55 -32.41 0.72
C GLU A 122 -42.16 -31.75 0.53
N ALA A 123 -42.09 -30.52 1.06
CA ALA A 123 -40.93 -29.78 1.55
C ALA A 123 -39.69 -29.65 0.62
N ALA A 124 -39.63 -28.54 -0.13
CA ALA A 124 -38.44 -28.11 -0.85
C ALA A 124 -37.25 -27.87 0.10
N LYS A 125 -36.14 -28.57 -0.14
CA LYS A 125 -34.81 -28.24 0.41
C LYS A 125 -34.08 -27.32 -0.55
N GLU A 126 -33.82 -26.08 -0.14
CA GLU A 126 -32.77 -25.29 -0.79
C GLU A 126 -31.38 -25.82 -0.43
N SER A 127 -30.47 -25.80 -1.39
CA SER A 127 -29.12 -26.34 -1.27
C SER A 127 -28.11 -25.26 -0.87
N GLN A 128 -27.77 -25.20 0.42
CA GLN A 128 -26.56 -24.54 0.89
C GLN A 128 -25.59 -25.53 1.54
N MET A 129 -24.29 -25.26 1.37
CA MET A 129 -23.22 -26.20 1.69
C MET A 129 -23.08 -26.42 3.20
N ARG A 130 -23.03 -27.70 3.61
CA ARG A 130 -22.75 -28.09 5.00
C ARG A 130 -21.29 -27.80 5.36
N PHE A 131 -21.07 -26.97 6.38
CA PHE A 131 -19.83 -27.02 7.15
C PHE A 131 -19.99 -28.08 8.25
N VAL A 132 -19.03 -28.98 8.40
CA VAL A 132 -19.04 -30.01 9.46
C VAL A 132 -18.37 -29.44 10.71
N GLY A 133 -19.13 -29.30 11.80
CA GLY A 133 -18.65 -28.69 13.04
C GLY A 133 -19.69 -28.68 14.16
N GLN A 134 -19.81 -29.83 14.85
CA GLN A 134 -20.45 -30.07 16.15
C GLN A 134 -21.31 -28.94 16.76
N SER A 135 -22.63 -29.08 16.67
CA SER A 135 -23.58 -28.30 17.47
C SER A 135 -23.79 -28.95 18.85
N GLY A 136 -23.06 -28.49 19.86
CA GLY A 136 -23.32 -28.80 21.27
C GLY A 136 -23.43 -27.51 22.09
N ASP A 137 -24.39 -27.43 23.01
CA ASP A 137 -24.57 -26.23 23.85
C ASP A 137 -23.39 -26.01 24.83
N GLU A 138 -22.59 -27.04 25.10
CA GLU A 138 -21.29 -26.95 25.79
C GLU A 138 -20.30 -26.02 25.07
N ALA A 139 -20.27 -26.01 23.73
CA ALA A 139 -19.45 -25.08 22.98
C ALA A 139 -19.94 -23.63 23.13
N ARG A 140 -21.25 -23.43 23.35
CA ARG A 140 -21.84 -22.09 23.60
C ARG A 140 -21.58 -21.63 25.04
N SER A 141 -21.64 -22.53 26.03
CA SER A 141 -21.28 -22.19 27.42
C SER A 141 -19.79 -21.90 27.57
N ALA A 142 -18.90 -22.67 26.94
CA ALA A 142 -17.46 -22.41 26.91
C ALA A 142 -17.11 -21.05 26.25
N VAL A 143 -17.77 -20.69 25.14
CA VAL A 143 -17.59 -19.36 24.53
C VAL A 143 -18.15 -18.23 25.42
N LYS A 144 -19.15 -18.51 26.28
CA LYS A 144 -19.65 -17.55 27.27
C LYS A 144 -18.65 -17.36 28.41
N THR A 145 -18.16 -18.43 29.04
CA THR A 145 -17.18 -18.34 30.14
C THR A 145 -15.88 -17.68 29.69
N GLN A 146 -15.37 -17.97 28.48
CA GLN A 146 -14.21 -17.28 27.91
C GLN A 146 -14.43 -15.77 27.71
N ARG A 147 -15.63 -15.34 27.33
CA ARG A 147 -15.98 -13.91 27.22
C ARG A 147 -16.04 -13.23 28.59
N GLU A 148 -16.57 -13.92 29.60
CA GLU A 148 -16.65 -13.41 30.97
C GLU A 148 -15.27 -13.35 31.63
N LEU A 149 -14.43 -14.37 31.46
CA LEU A 149 -13.01 -14.34 31.85
C LEU A 149 -12.25 -13.16 31.24
N LYS A 150 -12.41 -12.92 29.93
CA LYS A 150 -11.79 -11.76 29.28
C LYS A 150 -12.29 -10.44 29.89
N LYS A 151 -13.60 -10.30 30.11
CA LYS A 151 -14.21 -9.11 30.73
C LYS A 151 -13.69 -8.86 32.15
N LYS A 152 -13.50 -9.91 32.96
CA LYS A 152 -12.95 -9.81 34.33
C LYS A 152 -11.45 -9.48 34.32
N ARG A 153 -10.64 -10.14 33.48
CA ARG A 153 -9.20 -9.83 33.31
C ARG A 153 -8.96 -8.40 32.80
N ASP A 154 -9.81 -7.87 31.93
CA ASP A 154 -9.75 -6.47 31.46
C ASP A 154 -10.31 -5.46 32.50
N ALA A 155 -11.08 -5.91 33.51
CA ALA A 155 -11.45 -5.10 34.67
C ALA A 155 -10.31 -5.05 35.71
N LEU A 156 -9.69 -6.20 36.02
CA LEU A 156 -8.53 -6.32 36.92
C LEU A 156 -7.41 -5.34 36.51
N ARG A 157 -7.06 -5.31 35.22
CA ARG A 157 -6.08 -4.37 34.64
C ARG A 157 -6.44 -2.89 34.85
N LYS A 158 -7.72 -2.54 34.97
CA LYS A 158 -8.16 -1.16 35.26
C LYS A 158 -8.02 -0.83 36.73
N VAL A 159 -8.33 -1.76 37.63
CA VAL A 159 -8.13 -1.61 39.09
C VAL A 159 -6.64 -1.47 39.41
N GLN A 160 -5.80 -2.39 38.89
CA GLN A 160 -4.33 -2.31 39.01
C GLN A 160 -3.76 -1.00 38.43
N LYS A 161 -4.32 -0.49 37.32
CA LYS A 161 -3.93 0.84 36.80
C LYS A 161 -4.40 1.97 37.72
N LYS A 162 -5.58 1.88 38.33
CA LYS A 162 -6.09 2.89 39.27
C LYS A 162 -5.21 2.95 40.53
N MET A 163 -4.83 1.81 41.10
CA MET A 163 -3.92 1.72 42.25
C MET A 163 -2.58 2.42 42.00
N ARG A 164 -2.05 2.34 40.77
CA ARG A 164 -0.84 3.07 40.34
C ARG A 164 -1.04 4.59 40.11
N SER A 165 -2.21 5.14 40.44
CA SER A 165 -2.56 6.55 40.18
C SER A 165 -3.38 7.23 41.28
N CYS A 166 -3.77 6.53 42.36
CA CYS A 166 -4.43 7.13 43.52
C CYS A 166 -3.38 7.60 44.55
N GLY A 167 -3.64 8.74 45.18
CA GLY A 167 -2.77 9.36 46.18
C GLY A 167 -3.38 9.47 47.58
N SER A 168 -4.39 8.65 47.89
CA SER A 168 -5.05 8.60 49.20
C SER A 168 -5.26 7.16 49.66
N ASP A 169 -4.97 6.88 50.92
CA ASP A 169 -4.90 5.51 51.44
C ASP A 169 -6.26 4.79 51.42
N ALA A 170 -7.35 5.54 51.63
CA ALA A 170 -8.71 5.03 51.55
C ALA A 170 -9.10 4.56 50.13
N GLU A 171 -8.64 5.24 49.07
CA GLU A 171 -8.87 4.77 47.70
C GLU A 171 -7.97 3.58 47.34
N ALA A 172 -6.76 3.52 47.89
CA ALA A 172 -5.86 2.38 47.71
C ALA A 172 -6.42 1.10 48.36
N ALA A 173 -6.96 1.20 49.58
CA ALA A 173 -7.59 0.09 50.29
C ALA A 173 -8.81 -0.45 49.51
N ALA A 174 -9.74 0.42 49.10
CA ALA A 174 -10.93 0.03 48.34
C ALA A 174 -10.59 -0.58 46.96
N ALA A 175 -9.48 -0.15 46.34
CA ALA A 175 -9.01 -0.75 45.09
C ALA A 175 -8.35 -2.13 45.31
N MET A 176 -7.64 -2.33 46.42
CA MET A 176 -7.04 -3.63 46.78
C MET A 176 -8.12 -4.69 47.05
N GLU A 177 -9.22 -4.34 47.72
CA GLU A 177 -10.38 -5.22 47.91
C GLU A 177 -11.03 -5.61 46.57
N GLN A 178 -11.17 -4.65 45.65
CA GLN A 178 -11.69 -4.90 44.29
C GLN A 178 -10.76 -5.78 43.44
N GLU A 179 -9.43 -5.67 43.62
CA GLU A 179 -8.47 -6.58 42.99
C GLU A 179 -8.63 -8.01 43.53
N ALA A 180 -8.69 -8.19 44.86
CA ALA A 180 -8.88 -9.50 45.49
C ALA A 180 -10.18 -10.19 45.03
N ALA A 181 -11.29 -9.45 45.00
CA ALA A 181 -12.58 -9.96 44.52
C ALA A 181 -12.52 -10.40 43.04
N LEU A 182 -11.92 -9.60 42.17
CA LEU A 182 -11.77 -9.94 40.75
C LEU A 182 -10.86 -11.15 40.53
N LEU A 183 -9.80 -11.32 41.33
CA LEU A 183 -8.93 -12.51 41.28
C LEU A 183 -9.68 -13.78 41.71
N ALA A 184 -10.50 -13.72 42.76
CA ALA A 184 -11.33 -14.85 43.20
C ALA A 184 -12.36 -15.26 42.13
N GLU A 185 -13.05 -14.30 41.51
CA GLU A 185 -13.99 -14.57 40.41
C GLU A 185 -13.30 -15.15 39.17
N ILE A 186 -12.09 -14.68 38.85
CA ILE A 186 -11.28 -15.23 37.76
C ILE A 186 -10.91 -16.68 38.06
N GLY A 187 -10.43 -16.99 39.28
CA GLY A 187 -10.11 -18.37 39.68
C GLY A 187 -11.30 -19.32 39.58
N HIS A 188 -12.49 -18.89 40.01
CA HIS A 188 -13.73 -19.67 39.89
C HIS A 188 -14.12 -19.91 38.42
N LEU A 189 -14.02 -18.89 37.55
CA LEU A 189 -14.29 -19.04 36.13
C LEU A 189 -13.23 -19.85 35.38
N GLU A 190 -11.98 -19.87 35.84
CA GLU A 190 -10.91 -20.71 35.31
C GLU A 190 -11.10 -22.18 35.71
N ALA A 191 -11.51 -22.45 36.95
CA ALA A 191 -11.89 -23.79 37.41
C ALA A 191 -13.06 -24.36 36.57
N LEU A 192 -14.09 -23.56 36.29
CA LEU A 192 -15.20 -23.92 35.39
C LEU A 192 -14.75 -24.15 33.93
N SER A 193 -13.59 -23.64 33.53
CA SER A 193 -13.01 -23.86 32.19
C SER A 193 -11.99 -25.01 32.15
N GLY A 194 -11.60 -25.58 33.30
CA GLY A 194 -10.53 -26.58 33.41
C GLY A 194 -10.96 -28.02 33.08
N ALA A 195 -12.25 -28.31 33.01
CA ALA A 195 -12.80 -29.66 32.87
C ALA A 195 -12.70 -30.28 31.45
N SER A 196 -11.62 -30.00 30.71
CA SER A 196 -11.35 -30.66 29.41
C SER A 196 -9.86 -30.63 29.01
N SER A 197 -8.98 -31.23 29.83
CA SER A 197 -7.70 -31.83 29.38
C SER A 197 -6.97 -32.52 30.55
N ALA A 198 -7.17 -33.83 30.71
CA ALA A 198 -6.29 -34.65 31.56
C ALA A 198 -4.94 -34.87 30.83
N PRO A 199 -3.80 -34.77 31.52
CA PRO A 199 -2.48 -34.89 30.89
C PRO A 199 -2.06 -36.35 30.66
N SER A 200 -1.35 -36.61 29.58
CA SER A 200 -0.56 -37.84 29.38
C SER A 200 0.93 -37.53 29.51
N THR A 201 1.49 -37.84 30.68
CA THR A 201 2.94 -37.71 30.97
C THR A 201 3.59 -39.09 31.03
N ALA A 202 4.42 -39.43 30.03
CA ALA A 202 5.28 -40.61 30.08
C ALA A 202 6.49 -40.48 29.14
N HIS A 203 7.69 -40.31 29.73
CA HIS A 203 9.02 -40.62 29.15
C HIS A 203 9.49 -39.82 27.90
N VAL A 204 10.76 -39.37 27.78
CA VAL A 204 11.94 -39.42 28.66
C VAL A 204 12.58 -38.02 28.71
N ALA A 205 13.10 -37.62 29.88
CA ALA A 205 14.13 -36.59 30.00
C ALA A 205 15.43 -37.25 30.51
N ALA A 206 16.58 -36.91 29.93
CA ALA A 206 17.87 -37.50 30.31
C ALA A 206 19.03 -36.52 30.09
N ALA A 207 19.64 -36.08 31.20
CA ALA A 207 20.94 -35.37 31.29
C ALA A 207 21.29 -35.22 32.79
N PRO A 208 22.58 -35.01 33.17
CA PRO A 208 23.82 -35.33 32.49
C PRO A 208 24.72 -36.27 33.34
N SER A 209 25.86 -36.70 32.79
CA SER A 209 27.01 -37.18 33.59
C SER A 209 28.33 -36.90 32.86
N ALA A 210 29.44 -36.86 33.60
CA ALA A 210 30.76 -36.53 33.06
C ALA A 210 31.88 -37.30 33.76
N SER A 211 32.82 -37.83 32.98
CA SER A 211 34.19 -38.15 33.39
C SER A 211 35.06 -38.43 32.16
N THR A 212 36.37 -38.27 32.33
CA THR A 212 37.45 -38.27 31.32
C THR A 212 38.67 -39.04 31.89
N PRO A 213 39.87 -39.13 31.27
CA PRO A 213 40.36 -38.88 29.89
C PRO A 213 41.19 -40.08 29.33
N ALA A 214 42.17 -39.80 28.43
CA ALA A 214 43.46 -40.50 28.23
C ALA A 214 43.50 -41.69 27.22
N THR A 215 44.48 -41.84 26.28
CA THR A 215 45.61 -40.95 25.85
C THR A 215 46.13 -41.29 24.43
N ALA A 216 46.92 -40.35 23.85
CA ALA A 216 48.06 -40.55 22.92
C ALA A 216 47.79 -40.89 21.44
N ALA A 217 48.50 -40.35 20.44
CA ALA A 217 49.46 -39.21 20.32
C ALA A 217 49.56 -38.81 18.80
N ALA A 218 50.23 -37.76 18.29
CA ALA A 218 51.05 -36.64 18.81
C ALA A 218 50.88 -35.42 17.84
N SER A 219 50.67 -34.16 18.27
CA SER A 219 51.66 -33.06 18.51
C SER A 219 52.32 -32.45 17.24
N PRO A 220 52.99 -31.26 17.30
CA PRO A 220 52.79 -30.00 18.05
C PRO A 220 52.56 -28.77 17.10
N THR A 221 51.86 -27.65 17.39
CA THR A 221 51.95 -26.58 18.43
C THR A 221 52.64 -25.26 17.97
N ALA A 222 51.80 -24.23 17.73
CA ALA A 222 51.96 -22.79 18.04
C ALA A 222 53.01 -21.85 17.35
N LEU A 223 52.74 -20.55 17.59
CA LEU A 223 53.32 -19.28 17.12
C LEU A 223 54.85 -19.15 17.22
N VAL A 224 55.44 -18.26 16.40
CA VAL A 224 56.11 -17.01 16.86
C VAL A 224 56.39 -16.03 15.70
N THR A 225 56.58 -14.75 16.03
CA THR A 225 56.84 -13.63 15.10
C THR A 225 58.32 -13.44 14.73
N VAL A 226 58.58 -13.09 13.46
CA VAL A 226 59.61 -12.15 12.95
C VAL A 226 61.01 -12.15 13.62
N ALA A 227 62.03 -12.68 12.91
CA ALA A 227 63.37 -12.05 12.82
C ALA A 227 64.27 -12.61 11.68
N THR A 228 64.70 -11.72 10.77
CA THR A 228 66.01 -11.64 10.05
C THR A 228 66.77 -12.86 9.46
N ASN A 229 67.14 -12.67 8.18
CA ASN A 229 68.41 -13.03 7.48
C ASN A 229 68.70 -14.44 6.89
N LYS A 230 68.99 -14.42 5.56
CA LYS A 230 70.04 -15.14 4.77
C LYS A 230 70.17 -16.69 4.91
N SER A 231 70.36 -17.50 3.87
CA SER A 231 70.71 -17.26 2.44
C SER A 231 70.63 -18.58 1.62
N SER A 232 70.71 -18.50 0.28
CA SER A 232 70.72 -19.61 -0.72
C SER A 232 69.46 -20.52 -0.74
N GLY A 233 68.95 -21.02 -1.88
CA GLY A 233 69.42 -20.99 -3.28
C GLY A 233 69.52 -22.43 -3.82
N ALA A 234 68.94 -22.84 -4.96
CA ALA A 234 68.28 -22.13 -6.07
C ALA A 234 67.08 -23.00 -6.58
N LYS A 235 66.41 -22.81 -7.73
CA LYS A 235 66.64 -21.95 -8.92
C LYS A 235 65.30 -21.75 -9.65
N ALA A 236 64.91 -20.51 -9.93
CA ALA A 236 63.75 -20.20 -10.78
C ALA A 236 64.20 -19.22 -11.87
N VAL A 237 63.81 -19.47 -13.12
CA VAL A 237 64.31 -18.71 -14.27
C VAL A 237 63.42 -17.49 -14.50
N ILE A 238 63.98 -16.29 -14.26
CA ILE A 238 63.43 -15.02 -14.70
C ILE A 238 64.55 -14.26 -15.40
N SER A 239 64.54 -14.27 -16.73
CA SER A 239 65.39 -13.42 -17.56
C SER A 239 64.73 -12.04 -17.70
N GLY A 240 65.09 -11.11 -16.81
CA GLY A 240 64.67 -9.72 -16.93
C GLY A 240 65.47 -9.00 -18.00
N GLU A 241 64.81 -8.50 -19.05
CA GLU A 241 65.37 -7.43 -19.87
C GLU A 241 65.42 -6.12 -19.06
N PRO A 242 66.42 -5.25 -19.27
CA PRO A 242 66.51 -4.00 -18.54
C PRO A 242 65.34 -3.07 -18.89
N ALA A 243 64.73 -2.46 -17.88
CA ALA A 243 63.73 -1.44 -18.07
C ALA A 243 64.36 -0.24 -18.81
N LYS A 244 63.92 0.02 -20.05
CA LYS A 244 64.32 1.22 -20.79
C LYS A 244 63.93 2.45 -19.98
N GLU A 245 64.88 3.34 -19.74
CA GLU A 245 64.56 4.65 -19.20
C GLU A 245 63.65 5.38 -20.19
N ILE A 246 62.39 5.60 -19.78
CA ILE A 246 61.45 6.39 -20.56
C ILE A 246 62.10 7.76 -20.80
N THR A 247 62.29 8.15 -22.05
CA THR A 247 62.92 9.42 -22.39
C THR A 247 62.08 10.60 -21.90
N ALA A 248 62.68 11.79 -21.77
CA ALA A 248 61.93 12.99 -21.42
C ALA A 248 60.82 13.29 -22.45
N GLU A 249 61.09 12.99 -23.73
CA GLU A 249 60.16 13.14 -24.84
C GLU A 249 59.02 12.12 -24.79
N GLU A 250 59.29 10.85 -24.48
CA GLU A 250 58.23 9.85 -24.27
C GLU A 250 57.37 10.19 -23.05
N ARG A 251 57.95 10.69 -21.94
CA ARG A 251 57.17 11.19 -20.80
C ARG A 251 56.29 12.37 -21.20
N ALA A 252 56.82 13.32 -21.98
CA ALA A 252 56.05 14.47 -22.49
C ALA A 252 54.93 14.04 -23.45
N ALA A 253 55.19 13.07 -24.34
CA ALA A 253 54.21 12.51 -25.26
C ALA A 253 53.11 11.71 -24.51
N SER A 254 53.47 10.96 -23.47
CA SER A 254 52.52 10.27 -22.60
C SER A 254 51.70 11.25 -21.75
N ALA A 255 52.32 12.30 -21.21
CA ALA A 255 51.62 13.37 -20.50
C ALA A 255 50.65 14.13 -21.42
N LYS A 256 51.04 14.40 -22.66
CA LYS A 256 50.17 15.00 -23.67
C LYS A 256 49.02 14.06 -24.06
N ARG A 257 49.26 12.77 -24.30
CA ARG A 257 48.18 11.78 -24.53
C ARG A 257 47.23 11.68 -23.35
N LEU A 258 47.73 11.75 -22.11
CA LEU A 258 46.90 11.76 -20.91
C LEU A 258 46.08 13.05 -20.80
N HIS A 259 46.70 14.21 -21.07
CA HIS A 259 46.02 15.50 -21.14
C HIS A 259 44.91 15.47 -22.21
N ASP A 260 45.18 14.97 -23.40
CA ASP A 260 44.23 14.92 -24.51
C ASP A 260 43.10 13.89 -24.25
N LEU A 261 43.39 12.79 -23.53
CA LEU A 261 42.37 11.86 -23.01
C LEU A 261 41.50 12.47 -21.90
N VAL A 262 42.11 13.19 -20.95
CA VAL A 262 41.38 13.90 -19.88
C VAL A 262 40.54 15.03 -20.46
N GLN A 263 41.08 15.79 -21.41
CA GLN A 263 40.35 16.84 -22.14
C GLN A 263 39.22 16.24 -22.96
N GLY A 264 39.46 15.13 -23.68
CA GLY A 264 38.40 14.38 -24.39
C GLY A 264 37.30 13.86 -23.46
N ALA A 265 37.65 13.38 -22.26
CA ALA A 265 36.68 12.98 -21.24
C ALA A 265 35.93 14.18 -20.62
N MET A 266 36.60 15.33 -20.45
CA MET A 266 36.00 16.58 -19.97
C MET A 266 35.06 17.19 -21.00
N ASP A 267 35.39 17.14 -22.30
CA ASP A 267 34.52 17.62 -23.38
C ASP A 267 33.38 16.64 -23.68
N ALA A 268 33.59 15.33 -23.53
CA ALA A 268 32.51 14.34 -23.50
C ALA A 268 31.55 14.53 -22.31
N ASN A 269 32.04 15.00 -21.16
CA ASN A 269 31.21 15.39 -20.01
C ASN A 269 30.52 16.75 -20.20
N ARG A 270 31.16 17.73 -20.86
CA ARG A 270 30.50 18.98 -21.29
C ARG A 270 29.30 18.68 -22.20
N LEU A 271 29.44 17.70 -23.10
CA LEU A 271 28.37 17.15 -23.93
C LEU A 271 27.33 16.29 -23.15
N LYS A 272 27.14 16.52 -21.85
CA LYS A 272 25.99 16.02 -21.08
C LYS A 272 25.31 17.03 -20.15
N CYS A 273 25.62 18.33 -20.25
CA CYS A 273 24.60 19.34 -20.03
C CYS A 273 23.57 19.25 -21.16
N LEU A 274 22.60 18.34 -21.01
CA LEU A 274 21.37 18.31 -21.82
C LEU A 274 20.50 19.51 -21.44
N HIS A 275 20.97 20.70 -21.83
CA HIS A 275 20.10 21.84 -22.06
C HIS A 275 19.17 21.49 -23.22
N VAL A 276 18.09 20.79 -22.89
CA VAL A 276 16.87 20.75 -23.69
C VAL A 276 16.30 22.16 -23.65
N LEU A 277 16.88 23.06 -24.44
CA LEU A 277 16.24 24.29 -24.85
C LEU A 277 15.01 23.87 -25.66
N PRO A 278 13.78 24.04 -25.16
CA PRO A 278 12.61 23.67 -25.92
C PRO A 278 12.55 24.57 -27.14
N ARG A 279 12.44 23.97 -28.33
CA ARG A 279 11.78 24.68 -29.43
C ARG A 279 10.34 24.89 -28.96
N ASP A 280 9.95 26.16 -28.89
CA ASP A 280 8.75 26.68 -28.22
C ASP A 280 8.76 26.50 -26.68
N ALA A 281 9.12 27.57 -25.97
CA ALA A 281 9.54 27.57 -24.56
C ALA A 281 8.39 27.49 -23.53
N VAL A 282 7.68 26.36 -23.49
CA VAL A 282 6.58 26.11 -22.51
C VAL A 282 7.02 25.21 -21.33
N VAL A 283 8.10 24.43 -21.49
CA VAL A 283 8.59 23.49 -20.47
C VAL A 283 9.77 24.07 -19.69
N HIS A 284 9.68 24.06 -18.36
CA HIS A 284 10.72 24.62 -17.49
C HIS A 284 11.93 23.68 -17.33
N PRO A 285 13.20 24.16 -17.38
CA PRO A 285 14.39 23.31 -17.36
C PRO A 285 14.49 22.34 -16.18
N ARG A 286 14.09 22.73 -14.97
CA ARG A 286 14.09 21.84 -13.78
C ARG A 286 13.07 20.70 -13.88
N ILE A 287 12.00 20.89 -14.65
CA ILE A 287 10.99 19.86 -14.91
C ILE A 287 11.50 18.90 -15.98
N ALA A 288 12.24 19.39 -16.98
CA ALA A 288 12.96 18.55 -17.92
C ALA A 288 14.06 17.70 -17.26
N GLU A 289 14.81 18.28 -16.31
CA GLU A 289 15.80 17.57 -15.47
C GLU A 289 15.15 16.43 -14.67
N VAL A 290 14.07 16.69 -13.92
CA VAL A 290 13.32 15.66 -13.19
C VAL A 290 12.79 14.56 -14.12
N ALA A 291 12.30 14.92 -15.31
CA ALA A 291 11.88 13.95 -16.31
C ALA A 291 13.05 13.04 -16.74
N VAL A 292 14.22 13.60 -17.10
CA VAL A 292 15.41 12.81 -17.49
C VAL A 292 15.87 11.88 -16.36
N LEU A 293 15.93 12.37 -15.12
CA LEU A 293 16.31 11.56 -13.94
C LEU A 293 15.32 10.42 -13.66
N MET A 294 14.04 10.58 -14.03
CA MET A 294 13.04 9.52 -13.95
C MET A 294 13.20 8.45 -15.04
N GLU A 295 13.64 8.82 -16.24
CA GLU A 295 13.92 7.87 -17.34
C GLU A 295 15.17 7.04 -17.05
N GLN A 296 16.25 7.70 -16.61
CA GLN A 296 17.53 7.05 -16.30
C GLN A 296 17.49 6.17 -15.04
N MET A 297 16.32 6.01 -14.39
CA MET A 297 16.14 5.23 -13.16
C MET A 297 17.10 5.64 -12.02
N ILE A 298 17.51 6.91 -12.01
CA ILE A 298 18.23 7.54 -10.89
C ILE A 298 17.20 7.97 -9.84
N LEU A 299 16.12 8.63 -10.27
CA LEU A 299 15.02 9.04 -9.40
C LEU A 299 13.93 7.94 -9.34
N VAL A 300 14.02 7.11 -8.31
CA VAL A 300 13.17 5.92 -8.12
C VAL A 300 12.29 6.06 -6.85
N GLY A 301 11.16 5.34 -6.84
CA GLY A 301 10.16 5.38 -5.76
C GLY A 301 8.95 6.25 -6.10
N GLY A 302 7.88 6.12 -5.31
CA GLY A 302 6.68 6.96 -5.43
C GLY A 302 6.87 8.32 -4.76
N SER A 303 7.32 8.30 -3.50
CA SER A 303 7.43 9.47 -2.62
C SER A 303 8.59 10.40 -3.03
N ALA A 304 9.76 9.85 -3.38
CA ALA A 304 10.91 10.66 -3.83
C ALA A 304 10.63 11.40 -5.15
N ARG A 305 9.93 10.78 -6.11
CA ARG A 305 9.46 11.44 -7.34
C ARG A 305 8.49 12.59 -7.05
N ALA A 306 7.62 12.46 -6.05
CA ALA A 306 6.70 13.52 -5.66
C ALA A 306 7.44 14.73 -5.04
N LEU A 307 8.40 14.50 -4.13
CA LEU A 307 9.23 15.56 -3.54
C LEU A 307 10.09 16.29 -4.60
N ALA A 308 10.66 15.56 -5.56
CA ALA A 308 11.38 16.16 -6.68
C ALA A 308 10.48 17.02 -7.58
N LEU A 309 9.23 16.57 -7.83
CA LEU A 309 8.24 17.35 -8.58
C LEU A 309 7.84 18.64 -7.84
N ILE A 310 7.66 18.61 -6.52
CA ILE A 310 7.43 19.81 -5.69
C ILE A 310 8.58 20.80 -5.88
N SER A 311 9.84 20.34 -5.80
CA SER A 311 11.02 21.18 -6.02
C SER A 311 11.03 21.80 -7.42
N ALA A 312 10.74 21.03 -8.46
CA ALA A 312 10.71 21.53 -9.84
C ALA A 312 9.53 22.48 -10.12
N PHE A 313 8.37 22.29 -9.47
CA PHE A 313 7.25 23.23 -9.47
C PHE A 313 7.56 24.51 -8.66
N ARG A 314 8.35 24.43 -7.59
CA ARG A 314 8.82 25.59 -6.81
C ARG A 314 9.65 26.54 -7.67
N GLU A 315 10.51 26.00 -8.54
CA GLU A 315 11.28 26.80 -9.49
C GLU A 315 10.44 27.28 -10.70
N LEU A 316 9.55 26.44 -11.25
CA LEU A 316 8.59 26.87 -12.28
C LEU A 316 7.78 28.09 -11.81
N SER A 317 7.26 28.06 -10.59
CA SER A 317 6.42 29.15 -10.03
C SER A 317 7.17 30.48 -9.91
N ARG A 318 8.52 30.45 -9.74
CA ARG A 318 9.38 31.64 -9.73
C ARG A 318 9.66 32.17 -11.14
N ALA A 319 9.87 31.29 -12.11
CA ALA A 319 10.13 31.64 -13.50
C ALA A 319 8.87 32.11 -14.28
N THR A 320 7.68 31.68 -13.83
CA THR A 320 6.41 31.81 -14.56
C THR A 320 5.91 33.26 -14.66
N THR A 321 5.62 33.71 -15.89
CA THR A 321 5.01 35.02 -16.20
C THR A 321 3.52 35.08 -15.84
N VAL A 322 2.78 33.96 -15.89
CA VAL A 322 1.35 33.87 -15.49
C VAL A 322 1.11 34.31 -14.04
N LEU A 323 2.12 34.22 -13.18
CA LEU A 323 2.10 34.65 -11.77
C LEU A 323 2.79 36.02 -11.56
N ALA A 324 3.21 36.72 -12.61
CA ALA A 324 3.86 38.03 -12.54
C ALA A 324 2.82 39.17 -12.52
N VAL A 325 1.80 39.02 -11.67
CA VAL A 325 0.57 39.83 -11.62
C VAL A 325 0.45 40.42 -10.20
N PRO A 326 0.05 41.69 -10.01
CA PRO A 326 0.11 42.34 -8.69
C PRO A 326 -0.90 41.79 -7.67
N SER A 327 -2.07 41.32 -8.11
CA SER A 327 -3.07 40.68 -7.23
C SER A 327 -3.42 39.25 -7.66
N LEU A 328 -3.92 38.44 -6.71
CA LEU A 328 -4.38 37.08 -6.98
C LEU A 328 -5.67 37.04 -7.83
N ASN A 329 -6.49 38.09 -7.75
CA ASN A 329 -7.77 38.17 -8.46
C ASN A 329 -7.56 38.24 -9.98
N GLU A 330 -6.52 38.96 -10.43
CA GLU A 330 -6.18 39.18 -11.83
C GLU A 330 -5.55 37.94 -12.53
N VAL A 331 -5.16 36.91 -11.79
CA VAL A 331 -4.52 35.71 -12.37
C VAL A 331 -5.53 34.84 -13.12
N ASP A 332 -5.26 34.54 -14.41
CA ASP A 332 -6.00 33.52 -15.16
C ASP A 332 -5.68 32.11 -14.63
N THR A 333 -6.63 31.53 -13.89
CA THR A 333 -6.55 30.16 -13.38
C THR A 333 -6.49 29.12 -14.50
N THR A 334 -7.06 29.38 -15.67
CA THR A 334 -7.01 28.45 -16.80
C THR A 334 -5.63 28.45 -17.45
N ALA A 335 -4.96 29.60 -17.56
CA ALA A 335 -3.56 29.66 -17.99
C ALA A 335 -2.63 28.98 -16.98
N PHE A 336 -2.85 29.16 -15.68
CA PHE A 336 -2.10 28.48 -14.63
C PHE A 336 -2.27 26.95 -14.69
N GLU A 337 -3.51 26.46 -14.80
CA GLU A 337 -3.80 25.02 -14.93
C GLU A 337 -3.15 24.43 -16.20
N LYS A 338 -3.32 25.08 -17.36
CA LYS A 338 -2.70 24.65 -18.63
C LYS A 338 -1.17 24.58 -18.52
N LEU A 339 -0.53 25.57 -17.91
CA LEU A 339 0.91 25.61 -17.71
C LEU A 339 1.40 24.44 -16.83
N ILE A 340 0.74 24.20 -15.70
CA ILE A 340 1.05 23.07 -14.81
C ILE A 340 0.83 21.75 -15.53
N GLN A 341 -0.27 21.60 -16.29
CA GLN A 341 -0.60 20.37 -17.00
C GLN A 341 0.40 20.06 -18.14
N ILE A 342 0.77 21.04 -18.97
CA ILE A 342 1.78 20.85 -20.04
C ILE A 342 3.14 20.44 -19.45
N ASN A 343 3.56 21.09 -18.37
CA ASN A 343 4.80 20.73 -17.68
C ASN A 343 4.72 19.34 -17.02
N PHE A 344 3.56 18.96 -16.47
CA PHE A 344 3.33 17.64 -15.89
C PHE A 344 3.35 16.52 -16.94
N ASP A 345 2.73 16.74 -18.10
CA ASP A 345 2.71 15.76 -19.19
C ASP A 345 4.09 15.56 -19.83
N PHE A 346 4.95 16.59 -19.85
CA PHE A 346 6.35 16.41 -20.24
C PHE A 346 7.08 15.40 -19.33
N VAL A 347 6.78 15.36 -18.03
CA VAL A 347 7.39 14.39 -17.09
C VAL A 347 6.94 12.95 -17.36
N ARG A 348 5.77 12.75 -17.99
CA ARG A 348 5.20 11.42 -18.29
C ARG A 348 5.81 10.75 -19.53
N ARG A 349 6.55 11.50 -20.37
CA ARG A 349 6.91 11.17 -21.76
C ARG A 349 7.44 9.75 -22.08
N LYS A 350 8.14 9.08 -21.16
CA LYS A 350 8.45 7.63 -21.25
C LYS A 350 8.08 6.82 -19.99
N ARG A 351 7.65 7.48 -18.92
CA ARG A 351 7.45 6.86 -17.61
C ARG A 351 6.32 7.52 -16.86
N GLU A 352 5.29 6.74 -16.58
CA GLU A 352 4.03 7.28 -16.06
C GLU A 352 4.18 7.84 -14.63
N ALA A 353 3.46 8.93 -14.38
CA ALA A 353 3.48 9.67 -13.13
C ALA A 353 2.92 8.84 -11.96
N SER A 354 3.62 8.87 -10.82
CA SER A 354 3.19 8.18 -9.60
C SER A 354 1.89 8.80 -9.03
N ALA A 355 1.14 8.04 -8.23
CA ALA A 355 -0.03 8.58 -7.52
C ALA A 355 0.33 9.82 -6.67
N GLY A 356 1.52 9.83 -6.05
CA GLY A 356 2.02 11.00 -5.33
C GLY A 356 2.32 12.22 -6.21
N MET A 357 2.79 12.01 -7.44
CA MET A 357 3.01 13.10 -8.40
C MET A 357 1.68 13.68 -8.89
N ARG A 358 0.70 12.82 -9.20
CA ARG A 358 -0.67 13.24 -9.56
C ARG A 358 -1.27 14.06 -8.42
N HIS A 359 -1.25 13.53 -7.21
CA HIS A 359 -1.70 14.21 -6.00
C HIS A 359 -1.06 15.60 -5.84
N VAL A 360 0.26 15.74 -5.98
CA VAL A 360 0.93 17.06 -5.95
C VAL A 360 0.38 18.01 -7.00
N LYS A 361 0.22 17.56 -8.25
CA LYS A 361 -0.34 18.38 -9.35
C LYS A 361 -1.78 18.80 -9.07
N ASP A 362 -2.63 17.84 -8.71
CA ASP A 362 -4.07 18.03 -8.51
C ASP A 362 -4.36 18.87 -7.26
N VAL A 363 -3.60 18.69 -6.17
CA VAL A 363 -3.74 19.49 -4.93
C VAL A 363 -3.21 20.91 -5.16
N LEU A 364 -2.09 21.10 -5.87
CA LEU A 364 -1.58 22.43 -6.19
C LEU A 364 -2.61 23.28 -6.94
N VAL A 365 -3.19 22.73 -8.02
CA VAL A 365 -4.22 23.42 -8.81
C VAL A 365 -5.48 23.65 -7.98
N ARG A 366 -6.01 22.63 -7.29
CA ARG A 366 -7.23 22.77 -6.47
C ARG A 366 -7.06 23.79 -5.34
N ARG A 367 -5.93 23.79 -4.62
CA ARG A 367 -5.67 24.75 -3.52
C ARG A 367 -5.47 26.17 -4.06
N PHE A 368 -4.80 26.34 -5.20
CA PHE A 368 -4.62 27.66 -5.81
C PHE A 368 -5.94 28.28 -6.29
N VAL A 369 -6.77 27.50 -7.01
CA VAL A 369 -8.10 27.97 -7.48
C VAL A 369 -9.00 28.31 -6.31
N ALA A 370 -9.12 27.42 -5.32
CA ALA A 370 -9.98 27.64 -4.16
C ALA A 370 -9.58 28.88 -3.33
N LEU A 371 -8.28 29.18 -3.19
CA LEU A 371 -7.84 30.41 -2.53
C LEU A 371 -8.19 31.66 -3.34
N ARG A 372 -8.05 31.63 -4.68
CA ARG A 372 -8.50 32.74 -5.52
C ARG A 372 -10.00 32.98 -5.38
N ASP A 373 -10.80 31.91 -5.39
CA ASP A 373 -12.25 32.01 -5.20
C ASP A 373 -12.60 32.60 -3.82
N GLU A 374 -11.84 32.28 -2.77
CA GLU A 374 -12.00 32.87 -1.43
C GLU A 374 -11.49 34.33 -1.32
N VAL A 375 -10.60 34.81 -2.19
CA VAL A 375 -10.23 36.24 -2.28
C VAL A 375 -11.24 37.04 -3.12
N ILE A 376 -11.86 36.43 -4.13
CA ILE A 376 -12.94 37.04 -4.93
C ILE A 376 -14.26 37.08 -4.13
N HIS A 377 -14.52 36.07 -3.31
CA HIS A 377 -15.73 35.96 -2.47
C HIS A 377 -15.36 35.76 -0.99
N PRO A 378 -14.82 36.79 -0.32
CA PRO A 378 -14.29 36.68 1.03
C PRO A 378 -15.39 36.43 2.06
N LYS A 379 -15.22 35.33 2.80
CA LYS A 379 -16.02 35.04 3.99
C LYS A 379 -15.69 36.08 5.08
N PRO A 380 -16.66 36.58 5.86
CA PRO A 380 -16.44 37.68 6.80
C PRO A 380 -15.40 37.36 7.89
N SER A 381 -15.14 36.08 8.17
CA SER A 381 -14.12 35.61 9.11
C SER A 381 -12.70 35.50 8.54
N MET A 382 -12.45 35.94 7.29
CA MET A 382 -11.18 35.79 6.58
C MET A 382 -10.67 37.09 5.93
N VAL A 383 -11.42 38.20 5.99
CA VAL A 383 -11.10 39.45 5.29
C VAL A 383 -9.75 40.04 5.71
N ASP A 384 -9.42 40.03 6.99
CA ASP A 384 -8.12 40.50 7.48
C ASP A 384 -6.99 39.54 7.12
N LEU A 385 -7.26 38.25 7.27
CA LEU A 385 -6.36 37.15 6.98
C LEU A 385 -5.90 37.10 5.51
N ILE A 386 -6.77 37.53 4.60
CA ILE A 386 -6.49 37.61 3.15
C ILE A 386 -5.44 38.70 2.82
N LYS A 387 -5.26 39.71 3.69
CA LYS A 387 -4.29 40.79 3.48
C LYS A 387 -2.84 40.31 3.63
N ASP A 388 -2.62 39.29 4.45
CA ASP A 388 -1.29 38.74 4.78
C ASP A 388 -0.86 37.58 3.83
N LEU A 389 -1.69 37.23 2.85
CA LEU A 389 -1.40 36.12 1.92
C LEU A 389 -0.17 36.36 1.05
N GLY A 390 0.10 37.62 0.67
CA GLY A 390 1.20 38.00 -0.22
C GLY A 390 0.87 37.92 -1.71
N GLY A 391 1.88 38.07 -2.56
CA GLY A 391 1.73 38.02 -4.01
C GLY A 391 1.41 36.62 -4.55
N PRO A 392 0.87 36.47 -5.78
CA PRO A 392 0.43 35.18 -6.31
C PRO A 392 1.53 34.09 -6.30
N ARG A 393 2.78 34.50 -6.57
CA ARG A 393 3.96 33.62 -6.48
C ARG A 393 4.20 33.10 -5.06
N GLU A 394 4.08 33.97 -4.06
CA GLU A 394 4.29 33.65 -2.66
C GLU A 394 3.20 32.70 -2.14
N VAL A 395 1.95 32.93 -2.54
CA VAL A 395 0.84 32.00 -2.30
C VAL A 395 1.12 30.62 -2.92
N THR A 396 1.57 30.55 -4.19
CA THR A 396 1.94 29.26 -4.81
C THR A 396 3.10 28.57 -4.08
N LEU A 397 4.08 29.31 -3.59
CA LEU A 397 5.20 28.77 -2.79
C LEU A 397 4.70 28.25 -1.42
N LYS A 398 3.90 29.02 -0.68
CA LYS A 398 3.25 28.60 0.60
C LYS A 398 2.46 27.29 0.42
N ILE A 399 1.69 27.16 -0.66
CA ILE A 399 0.96 25.91 -1.00
C ILE A 399 1.93 24.74 -1.18
N LEU A 400 2.99 24.90 -1.98
CA LEU A 400 3.98 23.84 -2.23
C LEU A 400 4.73 23.43 -0.95
N ASP A 401 5.08 24.39 -0.10
CA ASP A 401 5.76 24.16 1.17
C ASP A 401 4.88 23.32 2.14
N VAL A 402 3.58 23.64 2.21
CA VAL A 402 2.62 22.89 3.04
C VAL A 402 2.32 21.49 2.46
N ILE A 403 2.23 21.33 1.13
CA ILE A 403 2.15 19.99 0.50
C ILE A 403 3.41 19.17 0.82
N GLU A 404 4.60 19.79 0.79
CA GLU A 404 5.86 19.10 1.15
C GLU A 404 5.88 18.68 2.63
N ALA A 405 5.37 19.54 3.52
CA ALA A 405 5.24 19.25 4.95
C ALA A 405 4.25 18.11 5.21
N GLU A 406 3.07 18.11 4.57
CA GLU A 406 2.06 17.05 4.68
C GLU A 406 2.63 15.69 4.25
N LEU A 407 3.27 15.61 3.08
CA LEU A 407 3.91 14.38 2.59
C LEU A 407 4.98 13.85 3.56
N LYS A 408 5.80 14.73 4.14
CA LYS A 408 6.83 14.38 5.13
C LYS A 408 6.21 13.92 6.46
N MET A 409 5.19 14.61 6.95
CA MET A 409 4.53 14.29 8.23
C MET A 409 3.72 12.99 8.16
N SER A 410 3.04 12.72 7.05
CA SER A 410 2.39 11.43 6.80
C SER A 410 3.40 10.28 6.82
N PHE A 411 4.54 10.44 6.13
CA PHE A 411 5.61 9.45 6.15
C PHE A 411 6.17 9.26 7.58
N LYS A 412 6.47 10.36 8.28
CA LYS A 412 7.01 10.36 9.64
C LYS A 412 6.10 9.63 10.63
N SER A 413 4.81 9.96 10.69
CA SER A 413 3.89 9.33 11.66
C SER A 413 3.69 7.83 11.39
N ILE A 414 3.75 7.38 10.13
CA ILE A 414 3.71 5.93 9.83
C ILE A 414 4.98 5.23 10.32
N VAL A 415 6.15 5.82 10.09
CA VAL A 415 7.45 5.27 10.54
C VAL A 415 7.56 5.29 12.07
N GLU A 416 7.23 6.39 12.73
CA GLU A 416 7.47 6.58 14.16
C GLU A 416 6.33 6.02 15.02
N ASP A 417 5.06 6.36 14.75
CA ASP A 417 3.91 5.96 15.59
C ASP A 417 3.25 4.67 15.10
N ARG A 418 2.70 4.69 13.88
CA ARG A 418 1.68 3.73 13.43
C ARG A 418 2.22 2.32 13.22
N SER A 419 3.53 2.19 12.97
CA SER A 419 4.18 0.89 12.77
C SER A 419 4.69 0.22 14.05
N LEU A 420 4.69 0.91 15.21
CA LEU A 420 5.13 0.34 16.49
C LEU A 420 4.45 -0.99 16.86
N PRO A 421 3.12 -1.16 16.76
CA PRO A 421 2.44 -2.37 17.25
C PRO A 421 2.69 -3.64 16.42
N TYR A 422 3.43 -3.54 15.31
CA TYR A 422 3.54 -4.58 14.30
C TYR A 422 4.95 -5.19 14.16
N VAL A 423 5.92 -4.71 14.95
CA VAL A 423 7.32 -5.20 14.92
C VAL A 423 7.75 -5.61 16.33
N SER A 424 7.97 -6.91 16.56
CA SER A 424 8.51 -7.48 17.80
C SER A 424 9.90 -8.10 17.58
N SER A 425 10.72 -8.16 18.63
CA SER A 425 11.94 -8.97 18.68
C SER A 425 11.74 -10.49 18.46
N SER A 426 10.50 -10.96 18.48
CA SER A 426 10.12 -12.33 18.09
C SER A 426 9.80 -12.49 16.59
N ASP A 427 9.46 -11.40 15.88
CA ASP A 427 8.98 -11.46 14.49
C ASP A 427 10.09 -11.82 13.48
N THR A 428 9.71 -12.60 12.47
CA THR A 428 10.48 -12.78 11.24
C THR A 428 9.69 -12.19 10.09
N ILE A 429 10.06 -11.00 9.63
CA ILE A 429 9.27 -10.21 8.68
C ILE A 429 9.72 -10.52 7.26
N LEU A 430 8.80 -10.87 6.37
CA LEU A 430 9.06 -11.01 4.93
C LEU A 430 8.70 -9.71 4.20
N VAL A 431 9.58 -9.24 3.33
CA VAL A 431 9.39 -8.04 2.48
C VAL A 431 9.61 -8.39 1.01
N PHE A 432 9.03 -7.61 0.10
CA PHE A 432 9.22 -7.75 -1.34
C PHE A 432 9.87 -6.51 -1.97
N GLY A 433 10.93 -6.71 -2.75
CA GLY A 433 11.70 -5.66 -3.41
C GLY A 433 12.26 -4.63 -2.42
N ARG A 434 12.17 -3.34 -2.77
CA ARG A 434 12.56 -2.23 -1.90
C ARG A 434 11.47 -1.16 -1.83
N SER A 435 10.76 -1.11 -0.71
CA SER A 435 9.87 0.00 -0.35
C SER A 435 10.58 0.93 0.62
N SER A 436 10.68 2.22 0.28
CA SER A 436 11.28 3.24 1.16
C SER A 436 10.60 3.30 2.52
N LEU A 437 9.26 3.21 2.57
CA LEU A 437 8.51 3.29 3.82
C LEU A 437 8.82 2.08 4.73
N VAL A 438 8.92 0.87 4.16
CA VAL A 438 9.28 -0.35 4.91
C VAL A 438 10.76 -0.36 5.31
N GLU A 439 11.65 0.15 4.46
CA GLU A 439 13.08 0.37 4.76
C GLU A 439 13.24 1.26 6.01
N TYR A 440 12.57 2.42 6.04
CA TYR A 440 12.62 3.32 7.19
C TYR A 440 11.94 2.74 8.44
N ILE A 441 10.84 1.99 8.32
CA ILE A 441 10.23 1.29 9.48
C ILE A 441 11.22 0.30 10.10
N LEU A 442 11.85 -0.56 9.29
CA LEU A 442 12.77 -1.58 9.79
C LEU A 442 14.07 -0.99 10.35
N LEU A 443 14.62 0.05 9.71
CA LEU A 443 15.82 0.75 10.19
C LEU A 443 15.57 1.58 11.45
N SER A 444 14.43 2.27 11.57
CA SER A 444 14.07 2.98 12.81
C SER A 444 13.94 2.03 14.00
N ARG A 445 13.43 0.81 13.76
CA ARG A 445 13.29 -0.24 14.78
C ARG A 445 14.60 -0.99 15.08
N SER A 446 15.66 -0.84 14.28
CA SER A 446 16.96 -1.47 14.57
C SER A 446 17.67 -0.88 15.80
N ARG A 447 17.24 0.33 16.21
CA ARG A 447 17.82 1.13 17.30
C ARG A 447 17.41 0.65 18.70
N ASP A 448 16.26 0.02 18.84
CA ASP A 448 15.72 -0.49 20.10
C ASP A 448 15.76 -2.03 20.11
N PRO A 449 16.51 -2.67 21.03
CA PRO A 449 16.56 -4.13 21.16
C PRO A 449 15.19 -4.82 21.36
N GLN A 450 14.19 -4.13 21.94
CA GLN A 450 12.86 -4.70 22.15
C GLN A 450 12.01 -4.71 20.87
N CYS A 451 12.19 -3.70 20.01
CA CYS A 451 11.49 -3.56 18.73
C CYS A 451 12.27 -4.09 17.51
N LYS A 452 13.55 -4.41 17.64
CA LYS A 452 14.39 -4.92 16.54
C LYS A 452 13.95 -6.33 16.11
N PRO A 453 13.50 -6.55 14.86
CA PRO A 453 12.99 -7.85 14.43
C PRO A 453 14.07 -8.94 14.43
N LYS A 454 13.69 -10.18 14.77
CA LYS A 454 14.60 -11.34 14.85
C LYS A 454 15.34 -11.61 13.56
N ARG A 455 14.62 -11.46 12.43
CA ARG A 455 15.13 -11.68 11.08
C ARG A 455 14.24 -10.98 10.05
N VAL A 456 14.83 -10.50 8.96
CA VAL A 456 14.10 -10.02 7.79
C VAL A 456 14.39 -10.92 6.60
N ILE A 457 13.34 -11.40 5.93
CA ILE A 457 13.43 -12.16 4.68
C ILE A 457 13.15 -11.18 3.53
N VAL A 458 14.16 -10.89 2.72
CA VAL A 458 14.01 -10.02 1.54
C VAL A 458 13.81 -10.90 0.32
N ILE A 459 12.59 -10.90 -0.22
CA ILE A 459 12.25 -11.53 -1.50
C ILE A 459 12.43 -10.49 -2.61
N ASP A 460 13.15 -10.84 -3.67
CA ASP A 460 13.53 -9.91 -4.73
C ASP A 460 13.30 -10.52 -6.14
N SER A 461 13.27 -9.67 -7.17
CA SER A 461 12.98 -10.10 -8.54
C SER A 461 13.82 -9.40 -9.60
N ALA A 462 14.10 -10.12 -10.67
CA ALA A 462 14.48 -9.50 -11.94
C ALA A 462 13.36 -8.54 -12.42
N PRO A 463 13.68 -7.48 -13.18
CA PRO A 463 15.01 -7.14 -13.68
C PRO A 463 15.89 -6.33 -12.71
N LEU A 464 15.28 -5.56 -11.80
CA LEU A 464 15.97 -4.48 -11.08
C LEU A 464 16.77 -4.94 -9.85
N PHE A 465 16.39 -6.06 -9.22
CA PHE A 465 16.97 -6.55 -7.97
C PHE A 465 17.09 -5.47 -6.87
N GLU A 466 16.05 -4.65 -6.70
CA GLU A 466 16.04 -3.53 -5.75
C GLU A 466 16.21 -3.98 -4.29
N GLY A 467 15.80 -5.22 -3.99
CA GLY A 467 15.91 -5.84 -2.67
C GLY A 467 17.36 -6.03 -2.19
N ARG A 468 18.35 -6.10 -3.08
CA ARG A 468 19.78 -6.19 -2.68
C ARG A 468 20.21 -5.00 -1.82
N GLN A 469 19.88 -3.78 -2.27
CA GLN A 469 20.17 -2.54 -1.53
C GLN A 469 19.46 -2.48 -0.17
N LEU A 470 18.28 -3.10 -0.06
CA LEU A 470 17.56 -3.21 1.22
C LEU A 470 18.25 -4.23 2.14
N ALA A 471 18.65 -5.39 1.62
CA ALA A 471 19.35 -6.43 2.36
C ALA A 471 20.70 -5.93 2.91
N GLU A 472 21.48 -5.24 2.09
CA GLU A 472 22.75 -4.61 2.48
C GLU A 472 22.55 -3.63 3.64
N LYS A 473 21.62 -2.66 3.51
CA LYS A 473 21.35 -1.66 4.55
C LYS A 473 20.87 -2.27 5.87
N LEU A 474 19.96 -3.25 5.82
CA LEU A 474 19.46 -3.94 7.01
C LEU A 474 20.57 -4.75 7.70
N SER A 475 21.46 -5.38 6.91
CA SER A 475 22.63 -6.08 7.43
C SER A 475 23.64 -5.13 8.07
N SER A 476 23.90 -3.96 7.47
CA SER A 476 24.73 -2.90 8.04
C SER A 476 24.14 -2.31 9.33
N ALA A 477 22.81 -2.29 9.46
CA ALA A 477 22.11 -1.96 10.71
C ALA A 477 22.07 -3.12 11.73
N GLY A 478 22.81 -4.20 11.48
CA GLY A 478 22.93 -5.36 12.36
C GLY A 478 21.65 -6.19 12.50
N ILE A 479 20.70 -6.08 11.57
CA ILE A 479 19.53 -6.97 11.49
C ILE A 479 19.94 -8.24 10.74
N GLY A 480 19.56 -9.42 11.24
CA GLY A 480 19.78 -10.67 10.53
C GLY A 480 18.93 -10.73 9.26
N VAL A 481 19.55 -10.72 8.08
CA VAL A 481 18.83 -10.78 6.79
C VAL A 481 18.90 -12.18 6.18
N THR A 482 17.89 -12.54 5.40
CA THR A 482 17.91 -13.67 4.47
C THR A 482 17.38 -13.19 3.12
N TYR A 483 18.27 -13.05 2.14
CA TYR A 483 17.91 -12.68 0.78
C TYR A 483 17.45 -13.92 -0.01
N GLY A 484 16.45 -13.77 -0.87
CA GLY A 484 15.97 -14.82 -1.77
C GLY A 484 15.29 -14.24 -3.00
N LEU A 485 15.26 -15.00 -4.09
CA LEU A 485 14.50 -14.62 -5.27
C LEU A 485 13.02 -14.99 -5.12
N ILE A 486 12.15 -14.35 -5.90
CA ILE A 486 10.70 -14.62 -5.92
C ILE A 486 10.34 -16.10 -6.15
N THR A 487 11.18 -16.86 -6.86
CA THR A 487 11.06 -18.31 -7.03
C THR A 487 11.19 -19.10 -5.72
N ALA A 488 11.93 -18.57 -4.73
CA ALA A 488 12.08 -19.17 -3.40
C ALA A 488 10.99 -18.74 -2.40
N CYS A 489 10.02 -17.91 -2.82
CA CYS A 489 8.99 -17.35 -1.93
C CYS A 489 8.24 -18.46 -1.16
N CYS A 490 7.77 -19.52 -1.82
CA CYS A 490 7.07 -20.62 -1.17
C CYS A 490 7.92 -21.41 -0.15
N THR A 491 9.24 -21.44 -0.32
CA THR A 491 10.19 -22.12 0.60
C THR A 491 10.54 -21.25 1.81
N LEU A 492 10.38 -19.92 1.70
CA LEU A 492 10.72 -18.95 2.74
C LEU A 492 9.49 -18.45 3.51
N MET A 493 8.31 -18.40 2.88
CA MET A 493 7.05 -17.97 3.49
C MET A 493 6.67 -18.74 4.77
N PRO A 494 6.86 -20.08 4.90
CA PRO A 494 6.59 -20.78 6.16
C PRO A 494 7.38 -20.22 7.35
N LYS A 495 8.58 -19.67 7.11
CA LYS A 495 9.54 -19.19 8.11
C LYS A 495 9.25 -17.78 8.61
N CYS A 496 8.39 -17.01 7.94
CA CYS A 496 8.00 -15.67 8.40
C CYS A 496 6.85 -15.71 9.41
N THR A 497 6.75 -14.70 10.26
CA THR A 497 5.58 -14.46 11.13
C THR A 497 4.56 -13.54 10.45
N ARG A 498 5.04 -12.53 9.71
CA ARG A 498 4.24 -11.50 9.03
C ARG A 498 4.88 -11.10 7.69
N VAL A 499 4.07 -10.56 6.78
CA VAL A 499 4.53 -10.00 5.50
C VAL A 499 4.27 -8.49 5.48
N PHE A 500 5.30 -7.71 5.16
CA PHE A 500 5.26 -6.24 5.07
C PHE A 500 5.39 -5.81 3.61
N MET A 501 4.44 -5.01 3.13
CA MET A 501 4.38 -4.52 1.76
C MET A 501 4.31 -2.99 1.70
N GLY A 502 4.76 -2.39 0.61
CA GLY A 502 4.65 -0.96 0.36
C GLY A 502 3.93 -0.67 -0.96
N ALA A 503 2.86 0.11 -0.91
CA ALA A 503 2.11 0.47 -2.10
C ALA A 503 2.80 1.60 -2.90
N SER A 504 2.64 1.55 -4.23
CA SER A 504 2.87 2.70 -5.11
C SER A 504 1.58 3.51 -5.33
N ALA A 505 0.43 2.84 -5.32
CA ALA A 505 -0.90 3.42 -5.17
C ALA A 505 -1.85 2.43 -4.47
N VAL A 506 -2.91 2.92 -3.85
CA VAL A 506 -4.06 2.10 -3.40
C VAL A 506 -5.31 2.62 -4.09
N LEU A 507 -6.11 1.74 -4.69
CA LEU A 507 -7.28 2.10 -5.48
C LEU A 507 -8.55 2.19 -4.62
N GLN A 508 -9.61 2.81 -5.15
CA GLN A 508 -10.86 3.02 -4.41
C GLN A 508 -11.49 1.70 -3.91
N ASN A 509 -11.35 0.61 -4.67
CA ASN A 509 -11.84 -0.72 -4.30
C ASN A 509 -10.97 -1.45 -3.25
N GLY A 510 -9.84 -0.87 -2.85
CA GLY A 510 -8.89 -1.45 -1.91
C GLY A 510 -7.77 -2.28 -2.54
N ASP A 511 -7.75 -2.45 -3.87
CA ASP A 511 -6.64 -3.12 -4.56
C ASP A 511 -5.36 -2.27 -4.48
N MET A 512 -4.20 -2.94 -4.42
CA MET A 512 -2.90 -2.30 -4.26
C MET A 512 -2.07 -2.39 -5.53
N PHE A 513 -1.64 -1.24 -6.05
CA PHE A 513 -0.66 -1.16 -7.13
C PHE A 513 0.76 -1.18 -6.53
N GLY A 514 1.53 -2.22 -6.80
CA GLY A 514 2.85 -2.46 -6.23
C GLY A 514 3.88 -2.91 -7.26
N ARG A 515 5.10 -3.22 -6.83
CA ARG A 515 6.13 -3.77 -7.74
C ARG A 515 5.67 -5.12 -8.30
N CYS A 516 5.96 -5.37 -9.58
CA CYS A 516 5.62 -6.62 -10.25
C CYS A 516 6.14 -7.84 -9.47
N GLY A 517 5.24 -8.74 -9.08
CA GLY A 517 5.50 -9.87 -8.17
C GLY A 517 4.91 -9.68 -6.76
N MET A 518 4.48 -8.47 -6.37
CA MET A 518 3.84 -8.22 -5.08
C MET A 518 2.54 -9.03 -4.94
N ALA A 519 1.76 -9.14 -6.01
CA ALA A 519 0.52 -9.93 -6.03
C ALA A 519 0.79 -11.42 -5.76
N LEU A 520 1.90 -11.96 -6.30
CA LEU A 520 2.31 -13.35 -6.10
C LEU A 520 2.77 -13.59 -4.64
N VAL A 521 3.53 -12.65 -4.06
CA VAL A 521 3.94 -12.74 -2.65
C VAL A 521 2.72 -12.64 -1.71
N ALA A 522 1.74 -11.80 -2.03
CA ALA A 522 0.51 -11.65 -1.23
C ALA A 522 -0.38 -12.90 -1.31
N ALA A 523 -0.59 -13.46 -2.51
CA ALA A 523 -1.31 -14.72 -2.69
C ALA A 523 -0.62 -15.88 -1.96
N CYS A 524 0.72 -15.97 -2.05
CA CYS A 524 1.53 -16.94 -1.31
C CYS A 524 1.38 -16.79 0.21
N ALA A 525 1.44 -15.56 0.73
CA ALA A 525 1.24 -15.27 2.14
C ALA A 525 -0.15 -15.71 2.64
N LYS A 526 -1.20 -15.40 1.87
CA LYS A 526 -2.58 -15.80 2.17
C LYS A 526 -2.74 -17.33 2.21
N LEU A 527 -2.14 -18.05 1.26
CA LEU A 527 -2.12 -19.51 1.21
C LEU A 527 -1.45 -20.12 2.47
N PHE A 528 -0.30 -19.56 2.89
CA PHE A 528 0.40 -19.96 4.12
C PHE A 528 -0.18 -19.33 5.40
N ARG A 529 -1.35 -18.67 5.33
CA ARG A 529 -2.06 -18.01 6.44
C ARG A 529 -1.19 -17.00 7.20
N LYS A 530 -0.27 -16.33 6.51
CA LYS A 530 0.60 -15.27 7.04
C LYS A 530 -0.09 -13.91 6.82
N PRO A 531 -0.21 -13.05 7.84
CA PRO A 531 -0.89 -11.77 7.70
C PRO A 531 -0.09 -10.82 6.81
N VAL A 532 -0.77 -10.19 5.86
CA VAL A 532 -0.21 -9.22 4.90
C VAL A 532 -0.55 -7.81 5.36
N LEU A 533 0.48 -7.08 5.80
CA LEU A 533 0.39 -5.69 6.24
C LEU A 533 0.96 -4.75 5.16
N CYS A 534 0.10 -3.92 4.61
CA CYS A 534 0.50 -2.84 3.72
C CYS A 534 0.82 -1.58 4.54
N PHE A 535 1.93 -0.92 4.20
CA PHE A 535 2.23 0.44 4.65
C PHE A 535 2.14 1.39 3.44
N SER A 536 1.29 2.41 3.55
CA SER A 536 1.11 3.43 2.52
C SER A 536 0.62 4.74 3.11
N GLU A 537 1.19 5.84 2.65
CA GLU A 537 0.71 7.20 2.93
C GLU A 537 -0.64 7.46 2.23
N SER A 538 -1.57 8.18 2.87
CA SER A 538 -2.95 8.38 2.33
C SER A 538 -3.01 9.25 1.08
N TYR A 539 -1.98 10.04 0.79
CA TYR A 539 -1.87 10.79 -0.47
C TYR A 539 -1.69 9.87 -1.69
N LYS A 540 -1.34 8.59 -1.50
CA LYS A 540 -1.27 7.57 -2.55
C LYS A 540 -2.60 6.84 -2.79
N PHE A 541 -3.67 7.21 -2.08
CA PHE A 541 -5.00 6.64 -2.30
C PHE A 541 -5.67 7.36 -3.49
N VAL A 542 -6.01 6.60 -4.52
CA VAL A 542 -6.52 7.09 -5.81
C VAL A 542 -8.01 6.76 -5.92
N PRO A 543 -8.88 7.70 -6.35
CA PRO A 543 -10.32 7.46 -6.50
C PRO A 543 -10.67 6.56 -7.70
N GLU A 544 -9.71 6.30 -8.59
CA GLU A 544 -9.83 5.42 -9.73
C GLU A 544 -9.83 3.93 -9.32
N VAL A 545 -10.39 3.09 -10.19
CA VAL A 545 -10.27 1.62 -10.13
C VAL A 545 -9.73 1.15 -11.49
N TRP A 546 -8.74 0.27 -11.48
CA TRP A 546 -8.04 -0.19 -12.68
C TRP A 546 -8.30 -1.68 -12.89
N VAL A 547 -8.78 -2.06 -14.06
CA VAL A 547 -9.18 -3.44 -14.39
C VAL A 547 -8.51 -3.87 -15.69
N GLY A 548 -7.92 -5.07 -15.71
CA GLY A 548 -7.30 -5.63 -16.90
C GLY A 548 -5.98 -4.97 -17.27
N ASN A 549 -5.83 -4.54 -18.53
CA ASN A 549 -4.56 -4.07 -19.08
C ASN A 549 -4.16 -2.71 -18.49
N LEU A 550 -3.13 -2.68 -17.64
CA LEU A 550 -2.75 -1.49 -16.87
C LEU A 550 -2.09 -0.42 -17.75
N ALA A 551 -2.89 0.43 -18.40
CA ALA A 551 -2.42 1.56 -19.18
C ALA A 551 -1.55 2.56 -18.39
N GLN A 552 -1.67 2.58 -17.06
CA GLN A 552 -0.86 3.42 -16.16
C GLN A 552 0.50 2.79 -15.78
N ASN A 553 0.82 1.64 -16.36
CA ASN A 553 2.03 0.87 -16.05
C ASN A 553 3.10 1.14 -17.11
N THR A 554 4.30 1.52 -16.66
CA THR A 554 5.44 1.73 -17.58
C THR A 554 5.93 0.36 -18.06
N LYS A 555 5.97 0.15 -19.38
CA LYS A 555 6.50 -1.09 -19.95
C LYS A 555 8.02 -1.04 -19.90
N LEU A 556 8.66 -2.18 -19.68
CA LEU A 556 10.11 -2.30 -19.70
C LEU A 556 10.72 -1.99 -21.09
N ALA A 557 9.93 -2.10 -22.16
CA ALA A 557 10.32 -1.68 -23.50
C ALA A 557 10.47 -0.16 -23.65
N ASP A 558 9.62 0.63 -22.99
CA ASP A 558 9.59 2.10 -23.11
C ASP A 558 10.83 2.74 -22.43
N MET A 559 11.44 2.00 -21.51
CA MET A 559 12.63 2.38 -20.73
C MET A 559 13.95 2.04 -21.43
N ARG A 560 13.95 1.39 -22.61
CA ARG A 560 15.19 1.02 -23.31
C ARG A 560 15.94 2.27 -23.85
N PRO A 561 17.27 2.33 -23.77
CA PRO A 561 18.05 3.32 -24.53
C PRO A 561 17.82 3.13 -26.04
N ALA A 562 17.52 4.22 -26.75
CA ALA A 562 17.25 4.16 -28.20
C ALA A 562 18.46 3.70 -29.04
N ALA A 563 19.67 3.71 -28.46
CA ALA A 563 20.90 3.22 -29.10
C ALA A 563 20.95 1.69 -29.21
N GLU A 564 20.28 0.94 -28.32
CA GLU A 564 20.29 -0.54 -28.29
C GLU A 564 19.36 -1.18 -29.35
N VAL A 565 18.83 -0.38 -30.28
CA VAL A 565 17.93 -0.84 -31.35
C VAL A 565 18.71 -1.36 -32.58
N HIS A 566 20.01 -1.06 -32.68
CA HIS A 566 20.86 -1.41 -33.83
C HIS A 566 22.10 -2.22 -33.42
N GLY A 567 21.99 -3.55 -33.44
CA GLY A 567 23.17 -4.43 -33.37
C GLY A 567 22.96 -5.74 -32.60
N SER A 568 22.91 -6.86 -33.34
CA SER A 568 23.32 -8.25 -33.02
C SER A 568 22.99 -8.96 -31.68
N ASP A 569 22.78 -8.29 -30.56
CA ASP A 569 22.82 -8.92 -29.24
C ASP A 569 21.49 -9.60 -28.89
N THR A 570 21.35 -10.86 -29.30
CA THR A 570 20.28 -11.77 -28.85
C THR A 570 20.48 -12.27 -27.41
N GLY A 571 21.06 -11.43 -26.55
CA GLY A 571 21.44 -11.76 -25.17
C GLY A 571 20.31 -11.48 -24.17
N THR A 572 20.27 -12.25 -23.08
CA THR A 572 19.26 -12.15 -22.00
C THR A 572 19.48 -10.96 -21.05
N HIS A 573 20.11 -9.89 -21.53
CA HIS A 573 20.43 -8.71 -20.75
C HIS A 573 19.19 -7.81 -20.61
N SER A 574 18.78 -7.55 -19.37
CA SER A 574 17.73 -6.57 -19.12
C SER A 574 18.31 -5.15 -19.18
N PRO A 575 17.61 -4.16 -19.77
CA PRO A 575 18.06 -2.76 -19.82
C PRO A 575 18.11 -2.06 -18.46
N LEU A 576 17.90 -2.78 -17.35
CA LEU A 576 17.92 -2.27 -15.97
C LEU A 576 18.92 -3.01 -15.07
N VAL A 577 19.91 -3.71 -15.65
CA VAL A 577 21.03 -4.25 -14.88
C VAL A 577 21.91 -3.10 -14.40
N TYR A 578 21.77 -2.73 -13.11
CA TYR A 578 22.82 -1.97 -12.42
C TYR A 578 24.14 -2.75 -12.53
N HIS A 579 25.22 -2.08 -12.96
CA HIS A 579 26.55 -2.68 -12.96
C HIS A 579 26.92 -3.15 -11.55
N THR A 580 26.93 -4.47 -11.34
CA THR A 580 27.65 -5.06 -10.21
C THR A 580 29.13 -4.73 -10.34
N PRO A 581 29.82 -4.31 -9.26
CA PRO A 581 31.25 -4.04 -9.34
C PRO A 581 32.00 -5.30 -9.80
N PRO A 582 33.05 -5.17 -10.64
CA PRO A 582 33.71 -6.31 -11.29
C PRO A 582 34.45 -7.26 -10.31
N THR A 583 34.45 -6.95 -9.02
CA THR A 583 34.93 -7.82 -7.93
C THR A 583 33.98 -8.98 -7.61
N LEU A 584 32.73 -8.95 -8.09
CA LEU A 584 31.78 -10.07 -7.98
C LEU A 584 31.52 -10.68 -9.36
N SER A 585 32.37 -11.64 -9.74
CA SER A 585 32.13 -12.48 -10.92
C SER A 585 30.79 -13.23 -10.77
N PRO A 586 29.99 -13.38 -11.85
CA PRO A 586 28.91 -14.37 -11.85
C PRO A 586 29.51 -15.75 -11.57
N PRO A 587 28.79 -16.66 -10.88
CA PRO A 587 29.33 -17.96 -10.51
C PRO A 587 29.64 -18.77 -11.78
N GLN A 588 30.93 -18.89 -12.13
CA GLN A 588 31.36 -19.79 -13.19
C GLN A 588 30.99 -21.21 -12.79
N LEU A 589 30.08 -21.82 -13.54
CA LEU A 589 29.65 -23.19 -13.34
C LEU A 589 30.81 -24.12 -13.72
N ARG A 590 31.67 -24.46 -12.75
CA ARG A 590 32.79 -25.40 -12.96
C ARG A 590 32.24 -26.78 -13.31
N ALA A 591 32.20 -27.07 -14.61
CA ALA A 591 31.91 -28.40 -15.14
C ALA A 591 33.12 -29.33 -14.99
N SER A 592 33.43 -29.74 -13.75
CA SER A 592 34.25 -30.93 -13.50
C SER A 592 33.37 -32.17 -13.63
N GLY A 593 33.56 -32.98 -14.68
CA GLY A 593 32.68 -34.11 -15.01
C GLY A 593 32.83 -35.32 -14.08
N GLY A 594 31.81 -36.20 -14.05
CA GLY A 594 31.83 -37.40 -13.21
C GLY A 594 30.53 -38.21 -13.13
N TRP A 595 30.00 -38.66 -14.28
CA TRP A 595 28.89 -39.64 -14.44
C TRP A 595 27.48 -39.21 -13.92
N GLY A 596 26.38 -39.77 -14.49
CA GLY A 596 25.10 -39.83 -13.75
C GLY A 596 23.74 -39.68 -14.46
N THR A 597 23.62 -39.13 -15.68
CA THR A 597 22.34 -38.92 -16.43
C THR A 597 21.27 -38.00 -15.77
N PRO A 598 20.18 -37.61 -16.47
CA PRO A 598 20.01 -37.39 -17.91
C PRO A 598 19.84 -35.89 -18.26
N ALA A 599 20.40 -35.43 -19.37
CA ALA A 599 20.18 -34.05 -19.84
C ALA A 599 18.80 -33.92 -20.51
N ARG A 600 17.90 -33.12 -19.93
CA ARG A 600 16.63 -32.71 -20.59
C ARG A 600 16.16 -31.30 -20.22
N GLY A 601 17.12 -30.38 -20.06
CA GLY A 601 16.87 -28.98 -19.69
C GLY A 601 17.65 -27.92 -20.46
N ALA A 602 18.70 -28.28 -21.20
CA ALA A 602 19.54 -27.34 -21.96
C ALA A 602 19.16 -27.24 -23.45
N ASP A 603 18.78 -28.37 -24.06
CA ASP A 603 18.72 -28.52 -25.53
C ASP A 603 17.56 -27.76 -26.20
N PHE A 604 16.61 -27.20 -25.42
CA PHE A 604 15.50 -26.40 -25.96
C PHE A 604 15.95 -25.05 -26.52
N LEU A 605 17.09 -24.51 -26.07
CA LEU A 605 17.58 -23.19 -26.50
C LEU A 605 18.73 -23.25 -27.52
N ALA A 606 19.36 -24.42 -27.70
CA ALA A 606 20.59 -24.57 -28.49
C ALA A 606 20.38 -25.15 -29.91
N ARG A 607 19.14 -25.37 -30.35
CA ARG A 607 18.83 -26.05 -31.63
C ARG A 607 17.89 -25.23 -32.54
N SER A 608 18.37 -24.09 -33.02
CA SER A 608 17.86 -23.44 -34.24
C SER A 608 18.97 -22.75 -35.03
N GLY A 609 20.05 -23.49 -35.29
CA GLY A 609 21.10 -23.09 -36.23
C GLY A 609 20.72 -23.48 -37.67
N GLY A 610 19.83 -22.70 -38.30
CA GLY A 610 19.54 -22.80 -39.73
C GLY A 610 18.06 -22.94 -40.10
N GLY A 611 17.60 -22.10 -41.03
CA GLY A 611 16.38 -22.29 -41.81
C GLY A 611 15.05 -21.99 -41.09
N GLY A 612 14.48 -20.80 -41.34
CA GLY A 612 13.10 -20.47 -40.95
C GLY A 612 12.99 -19.73 -39.61
N ALA A 613 12.99 -18.40 -39.67
CA ALA A 613 12.73 -17.56 -38.50
C ALA A 613 11.24 -17.59 -38.14
N VAL A 614 10.81 -18.58 -37.35
CA VAL A 614 9.59 -18.47 -36.54
C VAL A 614 9.84 -17.35 -35.50
N PRO A 615 9.09 -16.23 -35.52
CA PRO A 615 9.33 -15.13 -34.60
C PRO A 615 8.78 -15.50 -33.23
N PHE A 616 9.61 -16.14 -32.39
CA PHE A 616 9.33 -16.19 -30.96
C PHE A 616 9.34 -14.75 -30.45
N SER A 617 8.16 -14.22 -30.13
CA SER A 617 7.98 -12.78 -30.01
C SER A 617 8.93 -12.19 -28.96
N SER A 618 9.81 -11.29 -29.40
CA SER A 618 10.73 -10.54 -28.54
C SER A 618 10.02 -9.51 -27.67
N SER A 619 8.68 -9.55 -27.60
CA SER A 619 7.86 -8.90 -26.58
C SER A 619 8.07 -9.53 -25.20
N ALA A 620 9.28 -9.37 -24.66
CA ALA A 620 9.50 -9.30 -23.22
C ALA A 620 8.88 -7.99 -22.68
N SER A 621 7.57 -7.83 -22.88
CA SER A 621 6.76 -6.68 -22.44
C SER A 621 6.49 -6.78 -20.93
N GLY A 622 7.56 -6.92 -20.16
CA GLY A 622 7.47 -6.93 -18.71
C GLY A 622 6.98 -5.58 -18.21
N TYR A 623 6.19 -5.63 -17.14
CA TYR A 623 5.65 -4.46 -16.47
C TYR A 623 6.46 -4.16 -15.21
N LEU A 624 6.64 -2.88 -14.88
CA LEU A 624 7.36 -2.46 -13.67
C LEU A 624 6.54 -2.60 -12.37
N TYR A 625 5.24 -2.83 -12.51
CA TYR A 625 4.25 -2.88 -11.42
C TYR A 625 3.19 -3.97 -11.69
N ASP A 626 2.48 -4.40 -10.65
CA ASP A 626 1.28 -5.25 -10.74
C ASP A 626 0.12 -4.69 -9.89
N LEU A 627 -1.07 -5.29 -10.04
CA LEU A 627 -2.20 -5.06 -9.17
C LEU A 627 -2.39 -6.27 -8.25
N THR A 628 -2.32 -6.03 -6.95
CA THR A 628 -2.57 -7.02 -5.89
C THR A 628 -4.02 -6.89 -5.41
N PRO A 629 -4.86 -7.93 -5.56
CA PRO A 629 -6.24 -7.91 -5.09
C PRO A 629 -6.39 -7.64 -3.59
N ALA A 630 -7.37 -6.82 -3.23
CA ALA A 630 -7.74 -6.44 -1.86
C ALA A 630 -7.97 -7.66 -0.94
N SER A 631 -8.38 -8.81 -1.50
CA SER A 631 -8.63 -10.05 -0.76
C SER A 631 -7.36 -10.70 -0.18
N TYR A 632 -6.18 -10.43 -0.76
CA TYR A 632 -4.90 -10.93 -0.25
C TYR A 632 -4.27 -10.04 0.83
N VAL A 633 -4.83 -8.86 1.07
CA VAL A 633 -4.30 -7.85 1.99
C VAL A 633 -5.19 -7.79 3.23
N ASP A 634 -4.64 -8.05 4.41
CA ASP A 634 -5.43 -8.09 5.65
C ASP A 634 -5.64 -6.69 6.25
N MET A 635 -4.68 -5.79 6.07
CA MET A 635 -4.74 -4.43 6.62
C MET A 635 -3.83 -3.45 5.88
N ILE A 636 -4.29 -2.20 5.74
CA ILE A 636 -3.52 -1.07 5.21
C ILE A 636 -3.24 -0.10 6.37
N ILE A 637 -1.98 0.28 6.56
CA ILE A 637 -1.52 1.14 7.66
C ILE A 637 -1.04 2.47 7.05
N CYS A 638 -1.67 3.55 7.48
CA CYS A 638 -1.43 4.92 7.04
C CYS A 638 -1.41 5.87 8.24
N GLU A 639 -1.15 7.15 8.01
CA GLU A 639 -1.11 8.21 9.02
C GLU A 639 -2.44 8.34 9.80
N MET A 640 -3.57 8.02 9.15
CA MET A 640 -4.90 7.99 9.79
C MET A 640 -5.07 6.80 10.77
N GLY A 641 -4.20 5.80 10.69
CA GLY A 641 -4.24 4.56 11.47
C GLY A 641 -4.34 3.31 10.60
N CYS A 642 -4.87 2.24 11.18
CA CYS A 642 -5.17 1.00 10.48
C CYS A 642 -6.52 1.07 9.77
N LEU A 643 -6.51 0.78 8.47
CA LEU A 643 -7.68 0.72 7.60
C LEU A 643 -7.86 -0.71 7.06
N HIS A 644 -9.11 -1.15 6.99
CA HIS A 644 -9.48 -2.29 6.15
C HIS A 644 -9.52 -1.85 4.67
N THR A 645 -9.30 -2.77 3.73
CA THR A 645 -9.25 -2.46 2.29
C THR A 645 -10.54 -1.79 1.78
N SER A 646 -11.71 -2.20 2.29
CA SER A 646 -12.99 -1.56 1.96
C SER A 646 -13.20 -0.16 2.55
N ALA A 647 -12.35 0.30 3.47
CA ALA A 647 -12.45 1.63 4.09
C ALA A 647 -11.74 2.75 3.29
N ILE A 648 -10.99 2.40 2.23
CA ILE A 648 -10.22 3.36 1.44
C ILE A 648 -11.12 4.45 0.80
N VAL A 649 -12.34 4.11 0.40
CA VAL A 649 -13.35 5.08 -0.09
C VAL A 649 -13.64 6.18 0.94
N ALA A 650 -13.71 5.84 2.22
CA ALA A 650 -13.95 6.79 3.29
C ALA A 650 -12.70 7.62 3.60
N ALA A 651 -11.51 7.01 3.56
CA ALA A 651 -10.24 7.71 3.76
C ALA A 651 -9.94 8.74 2.66
N ILE A 652 -10.28 8.44 1.39
CA ILE A 652 -10.20 9.38 0.27
C ILE A 652 -11.09 10.61 0.52
N LYS A 653 -12.36 10.39 0.88
CA LYS A 653 -13.33 11.46 1.15
C LYS A 653 -12.99 12.30 2.39
N ASP A 654 -12.46 11.67 3.43
CA ASP A 654 -11.96 12.36 4.62
C ASP A 654 -10.76 13.26 4.30
N ARG A 655 -9.82 12.78 3.48
CA ARG A 655 -8.69 13.58 2.97
C ARG A 655 -9.18 14.76 2.13
N GLU A 656 -10.18 14.57 1.27
CA GLU A 656 -10.79 15.63 0.46
C GLU A 656 -11.53 16.68 1.30
N GLY A 657 -12.15 16.28 2.42
CA GLY A 657 -12.70 17.22 3.41
C GLY A 657 -11.64 17.93 4.26
N ARG A 658 -10.47 17.32 4.45
CA ARG A 658 -9.31 17.96 5.08
C ARG A 658 -8.62 18.94 4.15
N ASP A 659 -8.49 18.66 2.85
CA ASP A 659 -7.96 19.60 1.84
C ASP A 659 -8.64 20.98 1.93
N THR A 660 -9.98 21.04 1.99
CA THR A 660 -10.73 22.31 2.09
C THR A 660 -10.61 22.99 3.45
N SER A 661 -10.38 22.21 4.52
CA SER A 661 -10.17 22.73 5.88
C SER A 661 -8.74 23.25 6.10
N GLN A 662 -7.76 22.64 5.43
CA GLN A 662 -6.34 23.02 5.51
C GLN A 662 -6.05 24.32 4.75
N LEU A 663 -6.85 24.69 3.75
CA LEU A 663 -6.81 26.02 3.14
C LEU A 663 -7.01 27.13 4.18
N VAL A 664 -8.04 27.02 5.03
CA VAL A 664 -8.29 27.98 6.12
C VAL A 664 -7.10 28.07 7.08
N ASN A 665 -6.35 26.99 7.27
CA ASN A 665 -5.13 27.01 8.09
C ASN A 665 -3.92 27.60 7.35
N LEU A 666 -3.84 27.50 6.01
CA LEU A 666 -2.79 28.09 5.19
C LEU A 666 -2.88 29.63 5.10
N VAL A 667 -4.05 30.19 5.43
CA VAL A 667 -4.23 31.64 5.61
C VAL A 667 -3.96 32.05 7.07
N ARG A 668 -4.02 31.14 8.05
CA ARG A 668 -3.91 31.43 9.50
C ARG A 668 -2.48 31.45 10.08
N GLY A 669 -1.44 31.26 9.27
CA GLY A 669 -0.04 31.19 9.71
C GLY A 669 0.95 31.53 8.62
#